data_AF-A0A8K0U7L2-F1
#
_entry.id   AF-A0A8K0U7L2-F1
#
_cell.length_a   1.000
_cell.length_b   1.000
_cell.length_c   1.000
_cell.angle_alpha   90.00
_cell.angle_beta   90.00
_cell.angle_gamma   90.00
#
_symmetry.space_group_name_H-M   'P 1'
#
loop_
_entity.id
_entity.type
_entity.pdbx_description
1 polymer ?
#
loop_
_entity_poly.entity_id
_entity_poly.type
_entity_poly.pdbx_seq_one_letter_code
_entity_poly.pdbx_strand_id
1 'polypeptide(L)'
;MPIGLFSGRLVQSQLWLVEQVQDGESFMIRNYAMGSVLDIQDGSSAKGTPVIVNNDDHAGEKVSSQHWRMIWDHDDNKIPYYRITNQKTQTVLHQTESTKNGGEFAIESREPDGSESQLWVLERATFPTIYWIINMDTDLCLDYGAKDGVYLNAKTKLPSGSQLWYMEDLVDHEGYCTIRNVNSEDRVLELSGDGTSILGSSATGDDTQRWQLTDVGFNGVITVVCARDNAVLYAQKDREKMVYVRAAKDASTFGQSYQWCLVPLAAPSLFWTTVQCRGSGKFLYCSNDHVTASDGACGEIDYNVQWRFAAQGRNPYYVIFNRHNGERLCASSNTKSSLTEDNADGDPRLYLTMGTSLEVPVDSSSNRFHNADGDPTMGSSQEDPEDSSSHRVHFSLDGAGEDYSITNVGTSHVLTYSKGEIVLMRGGATDTNRQWFINSSLQSVPSFAIINGQTGMAIAYVPGVNCESVTTDTTFNSYRCLWIFQQVGTDLNDFPIYVIINKLSDCVLNDNGGTGVEALDADPKDPHHQWRLVPCHERYFAIVNVATGKCLQDDGSPPEGDRTDAMTVNDRRCCWTLVSYRHSNYDNIANDTDISYPSQKFYNIAKRLPKKHPKGKGNAKSEPSHIPDNPRIRQVDNRVLLDIVERLINQWDIDMIPASQQAGRPVSTSRDEVLRWGLNVPRSLQVGWTRDGWIRIDIRGTYDDQNGVRVANIQGQWNNDTIFHIIVPTGVNFGRARIRQAMHESLRTGSSVRLDVPDNAKAGGTKKPPSTTRKPPGPGAPPSSQLWLVTALSYLTLTSMGLMLL
;
A
#
# COMPACT_ATOMS: atom_id res chain seq x y z
N MET A 1 5.24 -23.65 12.00
CA MET A 1 5.12 -23.03 10.67
C MET A 1 6.05 -23.80 9.74
N PRO A 2 5.79 -23.91 8.43
CA PRO A 2 6.84 -24.29 7.51
C PRO A 2 7.94 -23.22 7.60
N ILE A 3 9.17 -23.64 7.89
CA ILE A 3 10.35 -22.77 7.89
C ILE A 3 10.80 -22.64 6.44
N GLY A 4 11.22 -21.43 6.04
CA GLY A 4 11.77 -21.16 4.71
C GLY A 4 13.09 -21.91 4.51
N LEU A 5 13.01 -23.16 4.04
CA LEU A 5 14.17 -24.04 3.80
C LEU A 5 14.87 -23.70 2.48
N PHE A 6 15.28 -22.44 2.32
CA PHE A 6 16.08 -21.96 1.20
C PHE A 6 17.49 -21.54 1.66
N SER A 7 18.50 -22.03 0.95
CA SER A 7 19.91 -21.81 1.27
C SER A 7 20.29 -20.32 1.25
N GLY A 8 21.28 -19.91 2.07
CA GLY A 8 21.85 -18.55 2.17
C GLY A 8 22.61 -18.03 0.94
N ARG A 9 22.12 -18.36 -0.26
CA ARG A 9 22.63 -18.00 -1.59
C ARG A 9 21.52 -17.76 -2.61
N LEU A 10 20.35 -17.25 -2.20
CA LEU A 10 19.42 -16.65 -3.15
C LEU A 10 20.11 -15.44 -3.79
N VAL A 11 20.51 -15.58 -5.06
CA VAL A 11 21.11 -14.47 -5.81
C VAL A 11 20.03 -13.50 -6.25
N GLN A 12 20.36 -12.22 -6.39
CA GLN A 12 19.37 -11.15 -6.69
C GLN A 12 18.57 -11.39 -7.99
N SER A 13 19.08 -12.19 -8.93
CA SER A 13 18.40 -12.60 -10.16
C SER A 13 17.36 -13.71 -9.98
N GLN A 14 17.32 -14.38 -8.82
CA GLN A 14 16.26 -15.33 -8.43
C GLN A 14 15.11 -14.66 -7.67
N LEU A 15 15.25 -13.38 -7.31
CA LEU A 15 14.26 -12.62 -6.55
C LEU A 15 13.34 -11.84 -7.50
N TRP A 16 12.04 -11.87 -7.22
CA TRP A 16 11.01 -11.29 -8.07
C TRP A 16 10.08 -10.38 -7.27
N LEU A 17 9.84 -9.19 -7.80
CA LEU A 17 8.86 -8.23 -7.31
C LEU A 17 7.52 -8.48 -8.02
N VAL A 18 6.46 -8.71 -7.25
CA VAL A 18 5.10 -8.84 -7.78
C VAL A 18 4.39 -7.49 -7.63
N GLU A 19 4.08 -6.84 -8.74
CA GLU A 19 3.45 -5.51 -8.78
C GLU A 19 2.02 -5.61 -9.31
N GLN A 20 1.03 -5.13 -8.55
CA GLN A 20 -0.34 -5.05 -9.06
C GLN A 20 -0.46 -3.95 -10.13
N VAL A 21 -1.14 -4.28 -11.23
CA VAL A 21 -1.42 -3.37 -12.36
C VAL A 21 -2.66 -2.52 -12.05
N GLN A 22 -2.82 -1.39 -12.74
CA GLN A 22 -3.97 -0.48 -12.59
C GLN A 22 -5.35 -1.13 -12.83
N ASP A 23 -5.44 -2.32 -13.43
CA ASP A 23 -6.70 -3.05 -13.58
C ASP A 23 -7.19 -3.73 -12.28
N GLY A 24 -6.31 -3.85 -11.27
CA GLY A 24 -6.60 -4.46 -9.98
C GLY A 24 -6.69 -5.99 -9.97
N GLU A 25 -6.71 -6.65 -11.14
CA GLU A 25 -6.83 -8.11 -11.28
C GLU A 25 -5.54 -8.78 -11.79
N SER A 26 -4.63 -8.00 -12.39
CA SER A 26 -3.39 -8.47 -12.99
C SER A 26 -2.15 -7.94 -12.27
N PHE A 27 -1.03 -8.64 -12.47
CA PHE A 27 0.26 -8.37 -11.87
C PHE A 27 1.36 -8.39 -12.94
N MET A 28 2.38 -7.54 -12.76
CA MET A 28 3.68 -7.67 -13.43
C MET A 28 4.65 -8.37 -12.47
N ILE A 29 5.49 -9.25 -13.00
CA ILE A 29 6.48 -10.01 -12.21
C ILE A 29 7.86 -9.55 -12.66
N ARG A 30 8.51 -8.69 -11.87
CA ARG A 30 9.76 -8.00 -12.22
C ARG A 30 10.96 -8.65 -11.56
N ASN A 31 12.02 -8.91 -12.31
CA ASN A 31 13.28 -9.41 -11.76
C ASN A 31 13.93 -8.32 -10.89
N TYR A 32 14.30 -8.66 -9.65
CA TYR A 32 14.84 -7.66 -8.71
C TYR A 32 16.16 -7.06 -9.22
N ALA A 33 17.12 -7.92 -9.59
CA ALA A 33 18.44 -7.51 -10.10
C ALA A 33 18.36 -6.69 -11.40
N MET A 34 17.60 -7.18 -12.40
CA MET A 34 17.61 -6.59 -13.74
C MET A 34 16.61 -5.45 -13.93
N GLY A 35 15.51 -5.39 -13.17
CA GLY A 35 14.40 -4.44 -13.39
C GLY A 35 13.51 -4.77 -14.61
N SER A 36 13.96 -5.65 -15.49
CA SER A 36 13.18 -6.30 -16.55
C SER A 36 12.07 -7.21 -15.99
N VAL A 37 11.01 -7.46 -16.77
CA VAL A 37 9.79 -8.19 -16.37
C VAL A 37 9.64 -9.54 -17.07
N LEU A 38 8.84 -10.42 -16.47
CA LEU A 38 8.47 -11.72 -17.00
C LEU A 38 7.46 -11.58 -18.16
N ASP A 39 7.82 -12.07 -19.33
CA ASP A 39 7.08 -11.89 -20.59
C ASP A 39 6.96 -13.23 -21.34
N ILE A 40 5.94 -13.38 -22.18
CA ILE A 40 5.86 -14.51 -23.11
C ILE A 40 6.59 -14.10 -24.40
N GLN A 41 7.49 -14.95 -24.91
CA GLN A 41 8.25 -14.64 -26.12
C GLN A 41 7.33 -14.25 -27.29
N ASP A 42 7.58 -13.07 -27.85
CA ASP A 42 6.80 -12.42 -28.92
C ASP A 42 5.29 -12.26 -28.63
N GLY A 43 4.87 -12.44 -27.37
CA GLY A 43 3.46 -12.48 -26.95
C GLY A 43 2.67 -13.65 -27.57
N SER A 44 3.36 -14.71 -28.00
CA SER A 44 2.78 -15.85 -28.73
C SER A 44 1.92 -16.75 -27.85
N SER A 45 0.73 -17.12 -28.34
CA SER A 45 -0.16 -18.11 -27.71
C SER A 45 0.12 -19.57 -28.14
N ALA A 46 1.21 -19.83 -28.87
CA ALA A 46 1.57 -21.19 -29.26
C ALA A 46 2.01 -22.00 -28.03
N LYS A 47 1.55 -23.26 -27.94
CA LYS A 47 1.89 -24.18 -26.85
C LYS A 47 3.40 -24.42 -26.80
N GLY A 48 4.01 -24.19 -25.63
CA GLY A 48 5.46 -24.28 -25.45
C GLY A 48 6.22 -23.04 -25.90
N THR A 49 5.56 -21.88 -26.03
CA THR A 49 6.27 -20.60 -26.21
C THR A 49 7.12 -20.33 -24.95
N PRO A 50 8.42 -20.04 -25.07
CA PRO A 50 9.26 -19.75 -23.92
C PRO A 50 8.76 -18.53 -23.14
N VAL A 51 8.88 -18.60 -21.82
CA VAL A 51 8.74 -17.42 -20.95
C VAL A 51 10.13 -16.84 -20.75
N ILE A 52 10.25 -15.53 -20.97
CA ILE A 52 11.51 -14.79 -21.03
C ILE A 52 11.50 -13.63 -20.04
N VAL A 53 12.66 -13.01 -19.87
CA VAL A 53 12.82 -11.76 -19.14
C VAL A 53 13.08 -10.67 -20.17
N ASN A 54 12.19 -9.68 -20.24
CA ASN A 54 12.19 -8.62 -21.25
C ASN A 54 12.07 -7.24 -20.58
N ASN A 55 12.44 -6.17 -21.27
CA ASN A 55 12.21 -4.83 -20.75
C ASN A 55 10.71 -4.50 -20.71
N ASP A 56 10.36 -3.57 -19.82
CA ASP A 56 8.99 -3.16 -19.54
C ASP A 56 8.41 -2.41 -20.75
N ASP A 57 7.51 -3.05 -21.50
CA ASP A 57 6.94 -2.51 -22.74
C ASP A 57 5.80 -1.53 -22.39
N HIS A 58 6.14 -0.39 -21.77
CA HIS A 58 5.21 0.63 -21.23
C HIS A 58 4.12 1.14 -22.20
N ALA A 59 4.21 0.88 -23.51
CA ALA A 59 3.21 1.29 -24.49
C ALA A 59 3.07 0.31 -25.67
N GLY A 60 1.93 -0.39 -25.77
CA GLY A 60 1.51 -1.13 -26.98
C GLY A 60 0.72 -2.41 -26.71
N GLU A 61 0.41 -3.16 -27.77
CA GLU A 61 -0.27 -4.47 -27.66
C GLU A 61 0.58 -5.56 -26.96
N LYS A 62 1.85 -5.27 -26.67
CA LYS A 62 2.75 -6.15 -25.91
C LYS A 62 2.56 -6.09 -24.39
N VAL A 63 2.12 -4.96 -23.83
CA VAL A 63 1.82 -4.78 -22.40
C VAL A 63 1.13 -6.01 -21.77
N SER A 64 0.11 -6.53 -22.46
CA SER A 64 -0.70 -7.67 -21.98
C SER A 64 0.01 -9.04 -21.94
N SER A 65 1.15 -9.25 -22.62
CA SER A 65 1.97 -10.47 -22.43
C SER A 65 2.89 -10.41 -21.21
N GLN A 66 3.12 -9.21 -20.67
CA GLN A 66 3.85 -8.97 -19.41
C GLN A 66 2.94 -8.96 -18.18
N HIS A 67 1.62 -9.11 -18.40
CA HIS A 67 0.59 -9.15 -17.36
C HIS A 67 0.17 -10.59 -17.02
N TRP A 68 0.07 -10.87 -15.71
CA TRP A 68 -0.20 -12.20 -15.16
C TRP A 68 -1.24 -12.12 -14.04
N ARG A 69 -2.26 -12.98 -14.07
CA ARG A 69 -3.24 -13.13 -12.99
C ARG A 69 -2.83 -14.28 -12.08
N MET A 70 -2.79 -14.05 -10.77
CA MET A 70 -2.43 -15.06 -9.77
C MET A 70 -3.70 -15.70 -9.21
N ILE A 71 -4.07 -16.85 -9.75
CA ILE A 71 -5.32 -17.54 -9.39
C ILE A 71 -5.00 -18.58 -8.30
N TRP A 72 -5.50 -18.39 -7.09
CA TRP A 72 -5.44 -19.42 -6.03
C TRP A 72 -6.14 -20.70 -6.49
N ASP A 73 -5.50 -21.85 -6.26
CA ASP A 73 -6.00 -23.18 -6.64
C ASP A 73 -6.44 -23.99 -5.43
N HIS A 74 -5.55 -24.17 -4.46
CA HIS A 74 -5.81 -24.83 -3.17
C HIS A 74 -4.73 -24.47 -2.13
N ASP A 75 -4.99 -24.83 -0.87
CA ASP A 75 -3.97 -24.87 0.18
C ASP A 75 -3.63 -26.33 0.49
N ASP A 76 -2.34 -26.69 0.53
CA ASP A 76 -1.88 -27.93 1.18
C ASP A 76 -0.95 -27.59 2.34
N ASN A 77 -1.12 -28.26 3.50
CA ASN A 77 -0.33 -28.01 4.72
C ASN A 77 -0.25 -26.53 5.17
N LYS A 78 -1.25 -25.70 4.79
CA LYS A 78 -1.32 -24.22 4.94
C LYS A 78 -0.39 -23.42 4.02
N ILE A 79 0.15 -24.05 2.98
CA ILE A 79 0.89 -23.41 1.90
C ILE A 79 -0.09 -23.18 0.75
N PRO A 80 -0.35 -21.92 0.33
CA PRO A 80 -1.24 -21.62 -0.78
C PRO A 80 -0.54 -21.84 -2.13
N TYR A 81 -1.21 -22.58 -3.03
CA TYR A 81 -0.74 -22.83 -4.39
C TYR A 81 -1.51 -21.97 -5.39
N TYR A 82 -0.78 -21.36 -6.32
CA TYR A 82 -1.30 -20.42 -7.32
C TYR A 82 -1.02 -20.90 -8.75
N ARG A 83 -1.99 -20.69 -9.65
CA ARG A 83 -1.85 -20.85 -11.10
C ARG A 83 -1.63 -19.49 -11.75
N ILE A 84 -0.39 -19.18 -12.09
CA ILE A 84 0.02 -17.90 -12.67
C ILE A 84 -0.37 -17.88 -14.16
N THR A 85 -1.37 -17.09 -14.52
CA THR A 85 -2.08 -17.14 -15.81
C THR A 85 -1.91 -15.84 -16.61
N ASN A 86 -1.34 -15.91 -17.80
CA ASN A 86 -1.06 -14.75 -18.64
C ASN A 86 -2.33 -14.05 -19.16
N GLN A 87 -2.39 -12.72 -19.09
CA GLN A 87 -3.60 -11.95 -19.43
C GLN A 87 -3.91 -11.98 -20.94
N LYS A 88 -2.89 -11.86 -21.81
CA LYS A 88 -3.06 -11.88 -23.28
C LYS A 88 -3.42 -13.26 -23.82
N THR A 89 -2.67 -14.28 -23.43
CA THR A 89 -2.73 -15.60 -24.07
C THR A 89 -3.65 -16.59 -23.36
N GLN A 90 -4.05 -16.31 -22.12
CA GLN A 90 -4.80 -17.22 -21.23
C GLN A 90 -4.11 -18.57 -20.96
N THR A 91 -2.80 -18.65 -21.25
CA THR A 91 -1.92 -19.76 -20.89
C THR A 91 -1.38 -19.56 -19.47
N VAL A 92 -0.78 -20.60 -18.91
CA VAL A 92 -0.21 -20.61 -17.55
C VAL A 92 1.29 -20.82 -17.58
N LEU A 93 1.95 -20.33 -16.54
CA LEU A 93 3.37 -20.52 -16.26
C LEU A 93 3.61 -22.01 -15.94
N HIS A 94 4.37 -22.71 -16.78
CA HIS A 94 4.56 -24.15 -16.68
C HIS A 94 6.04 -24.53 -16.67
N GLN A 95 6.47 -25.31 -15.68
CA GLN A 95 7.83 -25.84 -15.58
C GLN A 95 7.96 -27.12 -16.43
N THR A 96 9.02 -27.22 -17.22
CA THR A 96 9.34 -28.40 -18.06
C THR A 96 10.77 -28.86 -17.88
N GLU A 97 11.00 -30.17 -17.97
CA GLU A 97 12.35 -30.73 -18.10
C GLU A 97 12.91 -30.40 -19.50
N SER A 98 14.05 -29.72 -19.55
CA SER A 98 14.74 -29.41 -20.80
C SER A 98 15.44 -30.66 -21.35
N THR A 99 14.78 -31.32 -22.31
CA THR A 99 15.31 -32.46 -23.07
C THR A 99 16.63 -32.19 -23.82
N LYS A 100 17.11 -30.93 -23.86
CA LYS A 100 18.34 -30.53 -24.55
C LYS A 100 19.57 -30.47 -23.65
N ASN A 101 19.41 -30.13 -22.37
CA ASN A 101 20.51 -29.77 -21.46
C ASN A 101 20.57 -30.62 -20.18
N GLY A 102 20.27 -31.93 -20.28
CA GLY A 102 20.68 -32.91 -19.25
C GLY A 102 20.10 -32.73 -17.84
N GLY A 103 18.93 -32.10 -17.70
CA GLY A 103 18.22 -31.94 -16.41
C GLY A 103 17.94 -30.50 -15.99
N GLU A 104 18.36 -29.50 -16.75
CA GLU A 104 17.88 -28.13 -16.57
C GLU A 104 16.35 -28.03 -16.75
N PHE A 105 15.69 -27.18 -15.96
CA PHE A 105 14.27 -26.88 -16.16
C PHE A 105 14.07 -25.60 -16.98
N ALA A 106 13.15 -25.64 -17.93
CA ALA A 106 12.72 -24.48 -18.72
C ALA A 106 11.29 -24.08 -18.34
N ILE A 107 11.01 -22.77 -18.36
CA ILE A 107 9.66 -22.24 -18.10
C ILE A 107 9.00 -21.88 -19.44
N GLU A 108 7.83 -22.47 -19.68
CA GLU A 108 7.05 -22.29 -20.91
C GLU A 108 5.62 -21.82 -20.62
N SER A 109 5.00 -21.26 -21.65
CA SER A 109 3.58 -20.95 -21.75
C SER A 109 2.81 -22.20 -22.22
N ARG A 110 1.87 -22.68 -21.41
CA ARG A 110 1.03 -23.86 -21.73
C ARG A 110 -0.45 -23.63 -21.39
N GLU A 111 -1.34 -24.34 -22.07
CA GLU A 111 -2.75 -24.47 -21.67
C GLU A 111 -2.86 -25.08 -20.25
N PRO A 112 -3.83 -24.67 -19.41
CA PRO A 112 -4.02 -25.28 -18.10
C PRO A 112 -4.42 -26.76 -18.23
N ASP A 113 -3.59 -27.65 -17.69
CA ASP A 113 -3.81 -29.12 -17.68
C ASP A 113 -3.96 -29.69 -16.26
N GLY A 114 -3.71 -28.88 -15.22
CA GLY A 114 -3.89 -29.25 -13.82
C GLY A 114 -2.74 -30.04 -13.21
N SER A 115 -1.61 -30.16 -13.90
CA SER A 115 -0.38 -30.73 -13.35
C SER A 115 0.25 -29.85 -12.27
N GLU A 116 0.98 -30.47 -11.35
CA GLU A 116 1.72 -29.80 -10.27
C GLU A 116 2.79 -28.83 -10.81
N SER A 117 3.35 -29.10 -12.00
CA SER A 117 4.27 -28.20 -12.71
C SER A 117 3.62 -26.90 -13.25
N GLN A 118 2.32 -26.71 -13.05
CA GLN A 118 1.59 -25.44 -13.28
C GLN A 118 1.22 -24.71 -11.97
N LEU A 119 1.59 -25.27 -10.81
CA LEU A 119 1.28 -24.72 -9.50
C LEU A 119 2.52 -24.09 -8.87
N TRP A 120 2.35 -22.89 -8.33
CA TRP A 120 3.42 -22.05 -7.83
C TRP A 120 3.14 -21.62 -6.39
N VAL A 121 4.12 -21.78 -5.51
CA VAL A 121 4.10 -21.21 -4.16
C VAL A 121 4.82 -19.86 -4.22
N LEU A 122 4.22 -18.83 -3.62
CA LEU A 122 4.79 -17.48 -3.56
C LEU A 122 5.36 -17.23 -2.15
N GLU A 123 6.64 -17.54 -1.97
CA GLU A 123 7.34 -17.27 -0.71
C GLU A 123 7.83 -15.82 -0.65
N ARG A 124 7.63 -15.15 0.49
CA ARG A 124 8.10 -13.78 0.70
C ARG A 124 9.60 -13.79 0.93
N ALA A 125 10.37 -13.33 -0.05
CA ALA A 125 11.79 -13.07 0.12
C ALA A 125 12.04 -12.08 1.27
N THR A 126 12.63 -12.58 2.35
CA THR A 126 13.27 -11.77 3.39
C THR A 126 14.74 -11.59 3.03
N PHE A 127 15.24 -10.36 3.12
CA PHE A 127 16.67 -10.11 3.06
C PHE A 127 17.18 -10.17 4.50
N PRO A 128 18.29 -10.90 4.79
CA PRO A 128 18.85 -10.93 6.13
C PRO A 128 19.22 -9.52 6.56
N THR A 129 18.70 -9.09 7.71
CA THR A 129 18.95 -7.74 8.22
C THR A 129 20.45 -7.58 8.47
N ILE A 130 21.00 -6.47 7.95
CA ILE A 130 22.39 -6.09 8.16
C ILE A 130 22.47 -5.31 9.48
N TYR A 131 23.43 -5.64 10.33
CA TYR A 131 23.66 -4.97 11.61
C TYR A 131 25.08 -4.43 11.74
N TRP A 132 25.18 -3.26 12.36
CA TRP A 132 26.35 -2.88 13.16
C TRP A 132 26.17 -3.52 14.55
N ILE A 133 27.15 -4.30 14.99
CA ILE A 133 27.14 -4.95 16.31
C ILE A 133 28.11 -4.17 17.21
N ILE A 134 27.57 -3.39 18.16
CA ILE A 134 28.33 -2.42 18.97
C ILE A 134 28.39 -2.88 20.43
N ASN A 135 29.56 -2.84 21.06
CA ASN A 135 29.74 -3.27 22.45
C ASN A 135 29.46 -2.13 23.46
N MET A 136 28.63 -2.41 24.47
CA MET A 136 28.10 -1.39 25.39
C MET A 136 29.12 -0.83 26.42
N ASP A 137 30.24 -1.52 26.67
CA ASP A 137 31.33 -1.06 27.57
C ASP A 137 32.45 -0.29 26.82
N THR A 138 32.38 -0.22 25.49
CA THR A 138 33.46 0.37 24.67
C THR A 138 33.03 1.30 23.55
N ASP A 139 31.76 1.25 23.10
CA ASP A 139 31.27 1.94 21.88
C ASP A 139 32.08 1.60 20.61
N LEU A 140 32.76 0.44 20.65
CA LEU A 140 33.47 -0.14 19.51
C LEU A 140 32.56 -1.14 18.81
N CYS A 141 32.69 -1.20 17.48
CA CYS A 141 31.93 -2.10 16.63
C CYS A 141 32.72 -3.37 16.28
N LEU A 142 32.00 -4.46 16.07
CA LEU A 142 32.55 -5.73 15.58
C LEU A 142 33.04 -5.57 14.14
N ASP A 143 34.32 -5.86 13.89
CA ASP A 143 34.99 -5.67 12.60
C ASP A 143 35.74 -6.94 12.17
N TYR A 144 35.94 -7.13 10.87
CA TYR A 144 36.63 -8.28 10.28
C TYR A 144 37.74 -7.86 9.31
N GLY A 145 38.99 -8.10 9.72
CA GLY A 145 40.17 -7.92 8.88
C GLY A 145 40.63 -9.26 8.30
N ALA A 146 40.83 -9.33 6.99
CA ALA A 146 41.29 -10.55 6.31
C ALA A 146 42.70 -11.04 6.72
N LYS A 147 43.44 -10.26 7.53
CA LYS A 147 44.72 -10.65 8.14
C LYS A 147 44.60 -10.84 9.66
N ASP A 148 43.81 -10.00 10.30
CA ASP A 148 43.77 -9.82 11.76
C ASP A 148 42.62 -10.58 12.43
N GLY A 149 41.71 -11.16 11.64
CA GLY A 149 40.55 -11.92 12.13
C GLY A 149 39.41 -11.00 12.57
N VAL A 150 38.73 -11.38 13.65
CA VAL A 150 37.60 -10.62 14.22
C VAL A 150 38.08 -9.82 15.44
N TYR A 151 37.84 -8.52 15.42
CA TYR A 151 38.28 -7.60 16.48
C TYR A 151 37.24 -6.49 16.72
N LEU A 152 37.52 -5.57 17.65
CA LEU A 152 36.70 -4.39 17.88
C LEU A 152 37.41 -3.14 17.34
N ASN A 153 36.70 -2.35 16.55
CA ASN A 153 37.21 -1.15 15.91
C ASN A 153 36.40 0.09 16.28
N ALA A 154 37.01 1.27 16.10
CA ALA A 154 36.31 2.54 16.23
C ALA A 154 35.16 2.60 15.21
N LYS A 155 33.97 2.98 15.70
CA LYS A 155 32.80 3.24 14.86
C LYS A 155 33.13 4.35 13.86
N THR A 156 33.19 4.00 12.58
CA THR A 156 33.33 4.98 11.48
C THR A 156 32.04 5.78 11.32
N LYS A 157 32.06 6.91 10.61
CA LYS A 157 30.82 7.67 10.34
C LYS A 157 29.86 6.86 9.48
N LEU A 158 30.38 6.24 8.41
CA LEU A 158 29.68 5.27 7.58
C LEU A 158 30.32 3.89 7.83
N PRO A 159 29.56 2.82 8.06
CA PRO A 159 30.12 1.48 8.23
C PRO A 159 30.95 1.07 7.00
N SER A 160 32.15 0.52 7.22
CA SER A 160 32.79 -0.32 6.20
C SER A 160 32.04 -1.65 6.11
N GLY A 161 32.05 -2.31 4.95
CA GLY A 161 31.46 -3.65 4.82
C GLY A 161 32.09 -4.69 5.77
N SER A 162 33.30 -4.45 6.27
CA SER A 162 33.97 -5.28 7.27
C SER A 162 33.33 -5.18 8.67
N GLN A 163 32.71 -4.04 8.99
CA GLN A 163 31.99 -3.80 10.25
C GLN A 163 30.51 -4.19 10.21
N LEU A 164 30.02 -4.60 9.03
CA LEU A 164 28.63 -4.97 8.80
C LEU A 164 28.47 -6.49 8.80
N TRP A 165 27.41 -6.95 9.45
CA TRP A 165 27.14 -8.36 9.67
C TRP A 165 25.70 -8.70 9.30
N TYR A 166 25.53 -9.76 8.51
CA TYR A 166 24.24 -10.42 8.36
C TYR A 166 23.95 -11.28 9.57
N MET A 167 22.69 -11.26 9.99
CA MET A 167 22.12 -12.36 10.75
C MET A 167 21.33 -13.21 9.77
N GLU A 168 21.89 -14.37 9.44
CA GLU A 168 21.21 -15.34 8.60
C GLU A 168 20.28 -16.16 9.49
N ASP A 169 18.97 -15.93 9.32
CA ASP A 169 17.86 -16.63 9.97
C ASP A 169 17.75 -18.10 9.48
N LEU A 170 18.80 -18.87 9.73
CA LEU A 170 18.67 -20.28 10.05
C LEU A 170 18.05 -20.43 11.45
N VAL A 171 16.85 -19.86 11.63
CA VAL A 171 15.98 -20.12 12.79
C VAL A 171 15.47 -21.55 12.66
N ASP A 172 16.37 -22.45 13.02
CA ASP A 172 16.07 -23.82 13.39
C ASP A 172 15.05 -23.85 14.55
N HIS A 173 14.60 -25.05 14.91
CA HIS A 173 13.62 -25.22 15.99
C HIS A 173 14.13 -24.82 17.39
N GLU A 174 15.38 -24.37 17.52
CA GLU A 174 16.09 -24.09 18.77
C GLU A 174 16.41 -22.59 18.95
N GLY A 175 16.31 -21.78 17.90
CA GLY A 175 16.39 -20.32 17.96
C GLY A 175 17.81 -19.76 17.87
N TYR A 176 18.69 -20.42 17.11
CA TYR A 176 20.01 -19.90 16.75
C TYR A 176 19.96 -19.18 15.39
N CYS A 177 21.03 -18.45 15.06
CA CYS A 177 21.29 -17.87 13.74
C CYS A 177 22.79 -18.00 13.38
N THR A 178 23.16 -17.66 12.14
CA THR A 178 24.57 -17.54 11.73
C THR A 178 24.92 -16.07 11.50
N ILE A 179 26.01 -15.60 12.13
CA ILE A 179 26.48 -14.21 12.00
C ILE A 179 27.56 -14.17 10.91
N ARG A 180 27.26 -13.62 9.72
CA ARG A 180 28.13 -13.62 8.52
C ARG A 180 28.63 -12.22 8.20
N ASN A 181 29.90 -12.07 7.80
CA ASN A 181 30.45 -10.75 7.43
C ASN A 181 29.94 -10.30 6.05
N VAL A 182 29.64 -9.00 5.89
CA VAL A 182 29.14 -8.45 4.60
C VAL A 182 30.25 -8.36 3.55
N ASN A 183 31.46 -7.95 3.92
CA ASN A 183 32.60 -7.79 2.99
C ASN A 183 33.35 -9.10 2.68
N SER A 184 32.97 -10.21 3.30
CA SER A 184 33.56 -11.53 3.01
C SER A 184 32.51 -12.60 3.20
N GLU A 185 31.71 -12.85 2.16
CA GLU A 185 30.53 -13.74 2.23
C GLU A 185 30.84 -15.18 2.64
N ASP A 186 32.07 -15.67 2.47
CA ASP A 186 32.43 -17.00 2.97
C ASP A 186 32.63 -17.02 4.49
N ARG A 187 32.85 -15.86 5.13
CA ARG A 187 33.25 -15.70 6.54
C ARG A 187 32.07 -15.55 7.50
N VAL A 188 32.06 -16.41 8.51
CA VAL A 188 31.13 -16.35 9.64
C VAL A 188 31.89 -16.20 10.96
N LEU A 189 31.19 -15.69 11.97
CA LEU A 189 31.66 -15.60 13.34
C LEU A 189 31.75 -17.02 13.93
N GLU A 190 32.94 -17.43 14.35
CA GLU A 190 33.18 -18.76 14.92
C GLU A 190 33.84 -18.68 16.30
N LEU A 191 33.34 -19.48 17.24
CA LEU A 191 34.03 -19.79 18.48
C LEU A 191 35.13 -20.82 18.19
N SER A 192 36.39 -20.45 18.37
CA SER A 192 37.50 -21.36 18.06
C SER A 192 37.49 -22.62 18.92
N GLY A 193 38.22 -23.66 18.46
CA GLY A 193 38.39 -24.92 19.19
C GLY A 193 38.92 -24.80 20.63
N ASP A 194 39.55 -23.67 21.00
CA ASP A 194 39.97 -23.36 22.38
C ASP A 194 38.81 -22.94 23.32
N GLY A 195 37.62 -22.65 22.78
CA GLY A 195 36.44 -22.21 23.54
C GLY A 195 36.52 -20.78 24.09
N THR A 196 37.44 -19.94 23.61
CA THR A 196 37.61 -18.54 24.09
C THR A 196 37.94 -17.51 23.00
N SER A 197 38.61 -17.91 21.93
CA SER A 197 38.97 -17.05 20.80
C SER A 197 37.83 -16.98 19.78
N ILE A 198 37.63 -15.81 19.17
CA ILE A 198 36.63 -15.57 18.13
C ILE A 198 37.32 -15.37 16.78
N LEU A 199 36.83 -16.05 15.75
CA LEU A 199 37.43 -16.11 14.42
C LEU A 199 36.43 -15.75 13.31
N GLY A 200 36.97 -15.43 12.13
CA GLY A 200 36.22 -15.30 10.88
C GLY A 200 36.55 -16.47 9.96
N SER A 201 35.74 -17.52 9.97
CA SER A 201 36.03 -18.81 9.32
C SER A 201 35.06 -19.12 8.17
N SER A 202 35.41 -20.07 7.32
CA SER A 202 34.52 -20.51 6.24
C SER A 202 33.31 -21.28 6.80
N ALA A 203 32.10 -20.91 6.39
CA ALA A 203 30.88 -21.50 6.92
C ALA A 203 30.80 -23.04 6.75
N THR A 204 30.76 -23.74 7.88
CA THR A 204 30.51 -25.19 8.03
C THR A 204 29.09 -25.48 8.52
N GLY A 205 28.49 -24.56 9.29
CA GLY A 205 27.17 -24.71 9.90
C GLY A 205 27.14 -25.55 11.19
N ASP A 206 28.28 -25.70 11.86
CA ASP A 206 28.39 -26.41 13.14
C ASP A 206 28.04 -25.52 14.36
N ASP A 207 28.00 -26.14 15.54
CA ASP A 207 27.66 -25.46 16.80
C ASP A 207 28.69 -24.41 17.25
N THR A 208 29.87 -24.33 16.62
CA THR A 208 30.82 -23.23 16.81
C THR A 208 30.47 -21.98 16.01
N GLN A 209 29.58 -22.09 15.01
CA GLN A 209 29.13 -21.00 14.13
C GLN A 209 27.65 -20.61 14.34
N ARG A 210 26.91 -21.37 15.15
CA ARG A 210 25.52 -21.08 15.57
C ARG A 210 25.50 -20.19 16.82
N TRP A 211 24.74 -19.10 16.77
CA TRP A 211 24.64 -18.10 17.84
C TRP A 211 23.18 -17.77 18.19
N GLN A 212 22.84 -17.79 19.48
CA GLN A 212 21.55 -17.34 20.00
C GLN A 212 21.67 -15.89 20.47
N LEU A 213 20.65 -15.10 20.16
CA LEU A 213 20.57 -13.67 20.48
C LEU A 213 19.58 -13.47 21.62
N THR A 214 20.07 -13.34 22.84
CA THR A 214 19.21 -13.23 24.03
C THR A 214 19.09 -11.78 24.46
N ASP A 215 17.88 -11.22 24.35
CA ASP A 215 17.52 -9.89 24.86
C ASP A 215 17.82 -9.78 26.37
N VAL A 216 18.51 -8.71 26.77
CA VAL A 216 18.84 -8.40 28.17
C VAL A 216 18.26 -7.06 28.66
N GLY A 217 17.43 -6.39 27.85
CA GLY A 217 16.75 -5.16 28.23
C GLY A 217 16.22 -4.37 27.04
N PHE A 218 15.24 -3.50 27.34
CA PHE A 218 14.64 -2.58 26.37
C PHE A 218 15.70 -1.81 25.56
N ASN A 219 15.38 -1.53 24.30
CA ASN A 219 16.20 -0.81 23.30
C ASN A 219 17.24 -1.65 22.54
N GLY A 220 16.97 -2.94 22.29
CA GLY A 220 17.77 -3.75 21.35
C GLY A 220 19.17 -4.14 21.86
N VAL A 221 19.34 -4.17 23.18
CA VAL A 221 20.57 -4.63 23.83
C VAL A 221 20.45 -6.13 24.11
N ILE A 222 21.41 -6.90 23.58
CA ILE A 222 21.41 -8.35 23.63
C ILE A 222 22.70 -8.89 24.27
N THR A 223 22.67 -10.19 24.56
CA THR A 223 23.85 -11.05 24.68
C THR A 223 23.90 -12.00 23.50
N VAL A 224 25.10 -12.34 23.03
CA VAL A 224 25.32 -13.25 21.90
C VAL A 224 25.95 -14.53 22.44
N VAL A 225 25.26 -15.66 22.31
CA VAL A 225 25.58 -16.92 23.00
C VAL A 225 25.84 -18.03 21.98
N CYS A 226 27.02 -18.64 21.99
CA CYS A 226 27.35 -19.74 21.09
C CYS A 226 26.57 -21.01 21.46
N ALA A 227 26.04 -21.74 20.46
CA ALA A 227 25.38 -23.03 20.69
C ALA A 227 26.33 -24.03 21.38
N ARG A 228 27.62 -24.02 20.99
CA ARG A 228 28.64 -24.77 21.70
C ARG A 228 28.90 -24.17 23.08
N ASP A 229 28.74 -25.03 24.08
CA ASP A 229 29.10 -24.78 25.48
C ASP A 229 28.39 -23.56 26.14
N ASN A 230 27.36 -22.99 25.50
CA ASN A 230 26.70 -21.72 25.91
C ASN A 230 27.69 -20.56 26.14
N ALA A 231 28.77 -20.50 25.37
CA ALA A 231 29.82 -19.51 25.57
C ALA A 231 29.39 -18.11 25.10
N VAL A 232 29.46 -17.11 25.98
CA VAL A 232 28.91 -15.77 25.76
C VAL A 232 29.98 -14.81 25.22
N LEU A 233 29.65 -14.12 24.12
CA LEU A 233 30.50 -13.14 23.45
C LEU A 233 30.72 -11.89 24.32
N TYR A 234 31.96 -11.45 24.50
CA TYR A 234 32.30 -10.26 25.27
C TYR A 234 33.54 -9.51 24.76
N ALA A 235 33.63 -8.23 25.11
CA ALA A 235 34.80 -7.38 24.85
C ALA A 235 35.83 -7.50 25.98
N GLN A 236 37.07 -7.86 25.64
CA GLN A 236 38.20 -7.91 26.55
C GLN A 236 39.16 -6.74 26.31
N LYS A 237 39.18 -5.78 27.24
CA LYS A 237 40.20 -4.71 27.32
C LYS A 237 41.53 -5.29 27.78
N ASP A 238 42.57 -5.19 26.95
CA ASP A 238 43.94 -5.57 27.30
C ASP A 238 44.71 -4.40 27.93
N ARG A 239 45.85 -4.70 28.59
CA ARG A 239 46.72 -3.75 29.27
C ARG A 239 47.26 -2.65 28.34
N GLU A 240 47.40 -2.95 27.06
CA GLU A 240 47.86 -2.02 26.02
C GLU A 240 46.72 -1.21 25.39
N LYS A 241 45.50 -1.28 25.94
CA LYS A 241 44.24 -0.65 25.46
C LYS A 241 43.69 -1.19 24.14
N MET A 242 44.34 -2.18 23.53
CA MET A 242 43.67 -3.03 22.53
C MET A 242 42.41 -3.65 23.15
N VAL A 243 41.35 -3.81 22.35
CA VAL A 243 40.13 -4.49 22.79
C VAL A 243 39.83 -5.64 21.82
N TYR A 244 39.82 -6.86 22.36
CA TYR A 244 39.59 -8.09 21.60
C TYR A 244 38.19 -8.64 21.86
N VAL A 245 37.65 -9.36 20.88
CA VAL A 245 36.42 -10.14 21.06
C VAL A 245 36.80 -11.52 21.59
N ARG A 246 36.08 -11.99 22.61
CA ARG A 246 36.28 -13.28 23.26
C ARG A 246 34.92 -13.93 23.55
N ALA A 247 34.95 -15.22 23.90
CA ALA A 247 33.83 -15.86 24.58
C ALA A 247 34.25 -16.38 25.96
N ALA A 248 33.30 -16.43 26.90
CA ALA A 248 33.47 -17.05 28.20
C ALA A 248 32.33 -18.02 28.51
N LYS A 249 32.67 -19.14 29.16
CA LYS A 249 31.70 -20.05 29.78
C LYS A 249 31.29 -19.49 31.14
N ASP A 250 30.09 -19.83 31.60
CA ASP A 250 29.55 -19.48 32.92
C ASP A 250 29.58 -17.97 33.26
N ALA A 251 29.15 -17.13 32.31
CA ALA A 251 29.05 -15.67 32.46
C ALA A 251 27.91 -15.23 33.41
N SER A 252 27.87 -15.74 34.64
CA SER A 252 26.78 -15.53 35.62
C SER A 252 26.62 -14.10 36.14
N THR A 253 27.39 -13.14 35.62
CA THR A 253 27.28 -11.71 35.90
C THR A 253 27.52 -10.92 34.60
N PHE A 254 26.46 -10.68 33.83
CA PHE A 254 26.50 -9.92 32.58
C PHE A 254 26.79 -8.42 32.83
N GLY A 255 28.07 -8.08 32.95
CA GLY A 255 28.52 -6.69 32.86
C GLY A 255 28.37 -6.14 31.43
N GLN A 256 28.46 -4.82 31.26
CA GLN A 256 28.28 -4.14 29.97
C GLN A 256 29.23 -4.65 28.86
N SER A 257 30.38 -5.25 29.21
CA SER A 257 31.29 -5.88 28.24
C SER A 257 30.72 -7.12 27.54
N TYR A 258 29.71 -7.77 28.12
CA TYR A 258 28.95 -8.88 27.52
C TYR A 258 27.71 -8.40 26.74
N GLN A 259 27.38 -7.11 26.82
CA GLN A 259 26.18 -6.53 26.24
C GLN A 259 26.50 -5.87 24.89
N TRP A 260 25.64 -6.12 23.92
CA TRP A 260 25.80 -5.68 22.53
C TRP A 260 24.54 -4.99 22.05
N CYS A 261 24.66 -3.79 21.48
CA CYS A 261 23.58 -3.13 20.78
C CYS A 261 23.58 -3.60 19.32
N LEU A 262 22.43 -4.06 18.85
CA LEU A 262 22.19 -4.29 17.42
C LEU A 262 21.64 -3.02 16.79
N VAL A 263 22.49 -2.31 16.05
CA VAL A 263 22.05 -1.19 15.22
C VAL A 263 21.77 -1.74 13.83
N PRO A 264 20.50 -1.95 13.43
CA PRO A 264 20.19 -2.37 12.07
C PRO A 264 20.64 -1.26 11.11
N LEU A 265 21.41 -1.63 10.08
CA LEU A 265 21.65 -0.73 8.97
C LEU A 265 20.31 -0.55 8.24
N ALA A 266 19.79 0.66 8.30
CA ALA A 266 18.45 0.98 7.81
C ALA A 266 18.34 0.68 6.30
N ALA A 267 17.72 -0.46 5.99
CA ALA A 267 17.50 -0.92 4.63
C ALA A 267 16.24 -0.25 4.06
N PRO A 268 16.34 0.49 2.93
CA PRO A 268 15.19 1.07 2.27
C PRO A 268 14.32 -0.07 1.72
N SER A 269 13.02 0.18 1.56
CA SER A 269 12.12 -0.84 1.01
C SER A 269 12.55 -1.29 -0.39
N LEU A 270 12.44 -2.60 -0.60
CA LEU A 270 12.67 -3.28 -1.88
C LEU A 270 11.62 -2.90 -2.93
N PHE A 271 10.44 -2.50 -2.45
CA PHE A 271 9.34 -1.96 -3.22
C PHE A 271 9.64 -0.51 -3.60
N TRP A 272 8.79 0.07 -4.46
CA TRP A 272 8.83 1.50 -4.70
C TRP A 272 8.62 2.28 -3.39
N THR A 273 9.26 3.42 -3.26
CA THR A 273 9.29 4.28 -2.06
C THR A 273 9.20 5.74 -2.45
N THR A 274 8.51 6.53 -1.65
CA THR A 274 8.64 8.00 -1.72
C THR A 274 9.87 8.43 -0.94
N VAL A 275 10.49 9.54 -1.34
CA VAL A 275 11.68 10.10 -0.70
C VAL A 275 11.42 11.58 -0.44
N GLN A 276 11.24 11.97 0.83
CA GLN A 276 10.75 13.29 1.23
C GLN A 276 11.78 14.01 2.11
N CYS A 277 12.13 15.25 1.76
CA CYS A 277 13.01 16.11 2.55
C CYS A 277 12.27 16.58 3.81
N ARG A 278 12.76 16.24 5.02
CA ARG A 278 12.13 16.70 6.28
C ARG A 278 12.15 18.21 6.41
N GLY A 279 13.27 18.86 6.09
CA GLY A 279 13.44 20.31 6.23
C GLY A 279 12.55 21.19 5.33
N SER A 280 11.89 20.62 4.32
CA SER A 280 11.02 21.36 3.40
C SER A 280 9.69 20.69 3.05
N GLY A 281 9.47 19.46 3.50
CA GLY A 281 8.32 18.62 3.13
C GLY A 281 8.29 18.19 1.66
N LYS A 282 9.26 18.59 0.82
CA LYS A 282 9.26 18.32 -0.63
C LYS A 282 9.72 16.90 -0.95
N PHE A 283 9.07 16.29 -1.94
CA PHE A 283 9.42 14.99 -2.48
C PHE A 283 10.46 15.09 -3.59
N LEU A 284 11.35 14.11 -3.66
CA LEU A 284 12.24 13.85 -4.79
C LEU A 284 11.39 13.44 -6.00
N TYR A 285 11.50 14.17 -7.12
CA TYR A 285 10.64 14.02 -8.30
C TYR A 285 11.45 13.96 -9.59
N CYS A 286 11.13 13.05 -10.50
CA CYS A 286 11.69 13.02 -11.84
C CYS A 286 10.81 13.81 -12.82
N SER A 287 11.41 14.72 -13.59
CA SER A 287 10.73 15.52 -14.61
C SER A 287 11.57 15.55 -15.88
N ASN A 288 11.15 14.81 -16.91
CA ASN A 288 11.84 14.78 -18.22
C ASN A 288 13.36 14.58 -18.05
N ASP A 289 13.71 13.50 -17.35
CA ASP A 289 15.09 13.04 -17.08
C ASP A 289 15.95 13.98 -16.20
N HIS A 290 15.31 14.99 -15.59
CA HIS A 290 15.88 15.87 -14.57
C HIS A 290 15.25 15.62 -13.20
N VAL A 291 16.07 15.65 -12.15
CA VAL A 291 15.60 15.46 -10.77
C VAL A 291 15.36 16.82 -10.12
N THR A 292 14.17 16.99 -9.55
CA THR A 292 13.69 18.25 -8.97
C THR A 292 12.79 17.97 -7.76
N ALA A 293 12.31 19.04 -7.12
CA ALA A 293 11.42 18.98 -5.96
C ALA A 293 9.95 19.04 -6.37
N SER A 294 9.09 18.26 -5.70
CA SER A 294 7.63 18.29 -5.85
C SER A 294 6.94 18.43 -4.48
N ASP A 295 5.70 18.94 -4.47
CA ASP A 295 4.80 18.89 -3.30
C ASP A 295 4.19 17.49 -3.07
N GLY A 296 4.48 16.53 -3.97
CA GLY A 296 3.98 15.16 -3.90
C GLY A 296 2.74 14.94 -4.78
N ALA A 297 2.16 13.76 -4.64
CA ALA A 297 1.07 13.32 -5.50
C ALA A 297 -0.28 13.89 -5.02
N CYS A 298 -0.98 14.63 -5.89
CA CYS A 298 -2.31 15.21 -5.61
C CYS A 298 -3.48 14.20 -5.72
N GLY A 299 -3.28 12.95 -5.29
CA GLY A 299 -4.33 11.93 -5.15
C GLY A 299 -4.37 10.82 -6.21
N GLU A 300 -3.61 10.92 -7.29
CA GLU A 300 -3.32 9.79 -8.18
C GLU A 300 -1.95 9.18 -7.85
N ILE A 301 -1.64 7.98 -8.37
CA ILE A 301 -0.32 7.38 -8.20
C ILE A 301 0.67 8.08 -9.12
N ASP A 302 1.38 9.07 -8.58
CA ASP A 302 2.46 9.73 -9.30
C ASP A 302 3.73 8.88 -9.29
N TYR A 303 3.99 8.18 -10.40
CA TYR A 303 5.20 7.36 -10.56
C TYR A 303 6.50 8.20 -10.54
N ASN A 304 6.44 9.52 -10.73
CA ASN A 304 7.62 10.39 -10.74
C ASN A 304 8.23 10.62 -9.36
N VAL A 305 7.43 10.58 -8.28
CA VAL A 305 7.93 10.62 -6.88
C VAL A 305 8.29 9.25 -6.33
N GLN A 306 8.15 8.19 -7.11
CA GLN A 306 8.39 6.82 -6.68
C GLN A 306 9.77 6.33 -7.14
N TRP A 307 10.57 5.90 -6.18
CA TRP A 307 11.95 5.46 -6.35
C TRP A 307 12.13 4.03 -5.86
N ARG A 308 13.14 3.29 -6.32
CA ARG A 308 13.48 1.94 -5.83
C ARG A 308 14.97 1.86 -5.57
N PHE A 309 15.34 1.41 -4.37
CA PHE A 309 16.72 1.25 -3.95
C PHE A 309 17.15 -0.20 -4.17
N ALA A 310 17.83 -0.46 -5.29
CA ALA A 310 18.40 -1.79 -5.56
C ALA A 310 19.81 -1.87 -4.97
N ALA A 311 20.02 -2.75 -3.98
CA ALA A 311 21.36 -2.99 -3.44
C ALA A 311 22.25 -3.63 -4.52
N GLN A 312 23.51 -3.21 -4.63
CA GLN A 312 24.47 -3.80 -5.57
C GLN A 312 25.14 -5.04 -4.95
N GLY A 313 24.53 -6.20 -5.16
CA GLY A 313 24.91 -7.44 -4.48
C GLY A 313 24.65 -7.35 -2.98
N ARG A 314 25.65 -7.72 -2.18
CA ARG A 314 25.60 -7.65 -0.71
C ARG A 314 26.10 -6.32 -0.11
N ASN A 315 26.61 -5.39 -0.92
CA ASN A 315 27.13 -4.11 -0.43
C ASN A 315 26.04 -3.19 0.14
N PRO A 316 26.35 -2.33 1.13
CA PRO A 316 25.43 -1.31 1.69
C PRO A 316 25.20 -0.11 0.74
N TYR A 317 25.32 -0.33 -0.57
CA TYR A 317 25.28 0.68 -1.62
C TYR A 317 24.16 0.37 -2.61
N TYR A 318 23.37 1.40 -2.90
CA TYR A 318 22.16 1.30 -3.68
C TYR A 318 22.31 2.04 -5.02
N VAL A 319 21.78 1.44 -6.09
CA VAL A 319 21.39 2.19 -7.30
C VAL A 319 19.93 2.57 -7.12
N ILE A 320 19.65 3.88 -7.21
CA ILE A 320 18.31 4.43 -6.99
C ILE A 320 17.64 4.59 -8.36
N PHE A 321 16.58 3.84 -8.61
CA PHE A 321 15.80 3.88 -9.86
C PHE A 321 14.53 4.72 -9.69
N ASN A 322 14.06 5.42 -10.73
CA ASN A 322 12.72 6.05 -10.73
C ASN A 322 11.67 5.11 -11.35
N ARG A 323 10.41 5.17 -10.89
CA ARG A 323 9.32 4.31 -11.40
C ARG A 323 8.76 4.79 -12.75
N HIS A 324 8.83 6.07 -13.08
CA HIS A 324 8.19 6.60 -14.28
C HIS A 324 8.93 6.22 -15.57
N ASN A 325 10.26 6.33 -15.59
CA ASN A 325 11.09 6.02 -16.77
C ASN A 325 12.01 4.80 -16.57
N GLY A 326 12.04 4.18 -15.38
CA GLY A 326 12.89 3.04 -15.08
C GLY A 326 14.39 3.36 -14.99
N GLU A 327 14.79 4.63 -15.13
CA GLU A 327 16.20 5.03 -15.17
C GLU A 327 16.83 5.12 -13.78
N ARG A 328 18.17 5.08 -13.73
CA ARG A 328 18.95 5.25 -12.51
C ARG A 328 19.36 6.70 -12.26
N LEU A 329 19.39 7.09 -10.98
CA LEU A 329 19.90 8.36 -10.49
C LEU A 329 21.42 8.42 -10.68
N CYS A 330 21.93 9.49 -11.30
CA CYS A 330 23.36 9.70 -11.56
C CYS A 330 23.84 11.04 -11.00
N ALA A 331 25.00 11.03 -10.32
CA ALA A 331 25.74 12.26 -9.99
C ALA A 331 26.39 12.83 -11.26
N SER A 332 25.89 13.97 -11.75
CA SER A 332 26.37 14.59 -12.99
C SER A 332 27.54 15.55 -12.72
N SER A 333 28.67 15.32 -13.40
CA SER A 333 29.80 16.26 -13.38
C SER A 333 29.60 17.48 -14.28
N ASN A 334 28.45 17.60 -14.96
CA ASN A 334 28.14 18.74 -15.82
C ASN A 334 27.71 19.95 -14.98
N THR A 335 28.67 20.57 -14.31
CA THR A 335 28.55 21.96 -13.86
C THR A 335 28.25 22.83 -15.09
N LYS A 336 27.01 23.32 -15.23
CA LYS A 336 26.63 24.26 -16.31
C LYS A 336 27.51 25.51 -16.20
N SER A 337 28.53 25.61 -17.04
CA SER A 337 29.59 26.65 -16.97
C SER A 337 29.14 28.01 -17.51
N SER A 338 27.91 28.42 -17.20
CA SER A 338 27.26 29.65 -17.69
C SER A 338 26.53 30.43 -16.59
N LEU A 339 26.80 30.13 -15.31
CA LEU A 339 26.44 31.02 -14.20
C LEU A 339 27.62 31.98 -13.96
N THR A 340 27.40 33.26 -14.22
CA THR A 340 28.39 34.34 -14.10
C THR A 340 28.67 34.67 -12.64
N GLU A 341 29.89 34.33 -12.19
CA GLU A 341 30.75 34.92 -11.12
C GLU A 341 30.19 35.35 -9.73
N ASP A 342 28.90 35.63 -9.54
CA ASP A 342 28.37 36.30 -8.34
C ASP A 342 28.05 35.39 -7.13
N ASN A 343 28.31 34.08 -7.19
CA ASN A 343 28.19 33.18 -6.02
C ASN A 343 29.54 33.11 -5.25
N ALA A 344 29.81 34.12 -4.42
CA ALA A 344 31.04 34.24 -3.64
C ALA A 344 31.29 33.11 -2.60
N ASP A 345 30.27 32.30 -2.26
CA ASP A 345 30.36 31.24 -1.25
C ASP A 345 31.08 29.95 -1.72
N GLY A 346 31.39 29.82 -3.02
CA GLY A 346 32.37 28.85 -3.55
C GLY A 346 32.09 27.34 -3.46
N ASP A 347 31.05 26.88 -2.78
CA ASP A 347 30.77 25.43 -2.60
C ASP A 347 30.27 24.77 -3.90
N PRO A 348 30.99 23.77 -4.46
CA PRO A 348 30.65 23.19 -5.76
C PRO A 348 29.38 22.33 -5.70
N ARG A 349 28.32 22.80 -6.36
CA ARG A 349 27.07 22.05 -6.56
C ARG A 349 27.22 21.02 -7.68
N LEU A 350 26.90 19.77 -7.38
CA LEU A 350 26.72 18.73 -8.39
C LEU A 350 25.21 18.54 -8.67
N TYR A 351 24.85 18.50 -9.94
CA TYR A 351 23.47 18.28 -10.37
C TYR A 351 23.20 16.79 -10.56
N LEU A 352 21.92 16.41 -10.48
CA LEU A 352 21.46 15.05 -10.70
C LEU A 352 20.82 14.93 -12.08
N THR A 353 21.14 13.85 -12.77
CA THR A 353 20.51 13.46 -14.03
C THR A 353 20.06 12.02 -13.94
N MET A 354 19.02 11.65 -14.69
CA MET A 354 18.74 10.24 -14.94
C MET A 354 19.77 9.66 -15.93
N GLY A 355 19.88 8.34 -16.00
CA GLY A 355 20.77 7.65 -16.93
C GLY A 355 20.20 6.31 -17.41
N THR A 356 20.14 6.16 -18.73
CA THR A 356 19.53 5.03 -19.45
C THR A 356 20.41 3.79 -19.58
N SER A 357 21.73 3.95 -19.76
CA SER A 357 22.61 2.86 -20.14
C SER A 357 23.30 2.21 -18.94
N LEU A 358 23.24 0.88 -18.89
CA LEU A 358 24.10 0.03 -18.08
C LEU A 358 25.07 -0.66 -19.06
N GLU A 359 26.09 0.06 -19.51
CA GLU A 359 27.27 -0.57 -20.12
C GLU A 359 27.94 -1.40 -19.03
N VAL A 360 27.60 -2.70 -19.00
CA VAL A 360 28.30 -3.69 -18.17
C VAL A 360 29.75 -3.71 -18.67
N PRO A 361 30.75 -3.41 -17.82
CA PRO A 361 32.14 -3.54 -18.22
C PRO A 361 32.40 -5.01 -18.60
N VAL A 362 32.65 -5.26 -19.88
CA VAL A 362 32.96 -6.61 -20.36
C VAL A 362 34.35 -6.95 -19.84
N ASP A 363 34.39 -7.79 -18.81
CA ASP A 363 35.62 -8.20 -18.13
C ASP A 363 36.55 -8.96 -19.09
N SER A 364 37.44 -8.20 -19.71
CA SER A 364 38.34 -8.62 -20.78
C SER A 364 39.67 -9.18 -20.24
N SER A 365 39.77 -9.41 -18.92
CA SER A 365 40.92 -10.04 -18.27
C SER A 365 41.19 -11.48 -18.71
N SER A 366 40.18 -12.16 -19.25
CA SER A 366 40.16 -13.62 -19.52
C SER A 366 40.92 -14.08 -20.78
N ASN A 367 41.97 -13.38 -21.24
CA ASN A 367 42.80 -13.88 -22.36
C ASN A 367 44.26 -13.36 -22.45
N ARG A 368 45.04 -13.48 -21.36
CA ARG A 368 46.51 -13.35 -21.41
C ARG A 368 47.24 -14.48 -20.68
N PHE A 369 47.53 -15.56 -21.42
CA PHE A 369 48.52 -16.57 -21.05
C PHE A 369 49.47 -16.83 -22.21
N HIS A 370 50.68 -16.24 -22.17
CA HIS A 370 51.92 -16.84 -22.70
C HIS A 370 53.15 -15.99 -22.39
N ASN A 371 54.13 -16.60 -21.73
CA ASN A 371 55.58 -16.31 -21.75
C ASN A 371 56.05 -14.91 -21.29
N ALA A 372 57.30 -14.68 -20.85
CA ALA A 372 58.30 -15.43 -20.06
C ALA A 372 59.52 -14.48 -19.91
N ASP A 373 60.27 -14.59 -18.82
CA ASP A 373 61.61 -13.99 -18.59
C ASP A 373 61.80 -12.47 -18.85
N GLY A 374 61.86 -11.67 -17.77
CA GLY A 374 62.20 -10.24 -17.81
C GLY A 374 62.60 -9.65 -16.44
N ASP A 375 63.71 -8.92 -16.43
CA ASP A 375 64.44 -8.36 -15.27
C ASP A 375 63.62 -7.32 -14.44
N PRO A 376 63.69 -7.27 -13.09
CA PRO A 376 62.81 -6.42 -12.28
C PRO A 376 63.35 -5.00 -12.07
N THR A 377 63.19 -4.13 -13.06
CA THR A 377 63.33 -2.67 -12.85
C THR A 377 62.12 -2.10 -12.09
N MET A 378 62.36 -1.28 -11.07
CA MET A 378 61.30 -0.52 -10.38
C MET A 378 60.67 0.53 -11.31
N GLY A 379 59.62 0.15 -12.03
CA GLY A 379 58.66 1.10 -12.58
C GLY A 379 57.75 1.59 -11.46
N SER A 380 57.57 2.91 -11.34
CA SER A 380 56.51 3.46 -10.50
C SER A 380 55.16 2.97 -11.03
N SER A 381 54.36 2.34 -10.18
CA SER A 381 52.97 1.98 -10.50
C SER A 381 52.15 3.25 -10.67
N GLN A 382 52.11 3.75 -11.91
CA GLN A 382 51.05 4.64 -12.36
C GLN A 382 49.77 3.80 -12.33
N GLU A 383 48.98 3.97 -11.28
CA GLU A 383 47.63 3.42 -11.20
C GLU A 383 46.86 3.94 -12.42
N ASP A 384 46.47 3.03 -13.31
CA ASP A 384 45.55 3.38 -14.39
C ASP A 384 44.26 3.92 -13.75
N PRO A 385 43.66 5.00 -14.28
CA PRO A 385 42.48 5.61 -13.68
C PRO A 385 41.26 4.70 -13.86
N GLU A 386 41.10 3.74 -12.95
CA GLU A 386 39.97 2.82 -12.88
C GLU A 386 38.63 3.58 -12.86
N ASP A 387 37.59 2.89 -13.33
CA ASP A 387 36.41 3.52 -13.91
C ASP A 387 35.61 4.44 -12.96
N SER A 388 36.02 5.71 -12.96
CA SER A 388 35.40 6.81 -12.22
C SER A 388 33.99 7.18 -12.71
N SER A 389 33.46 6.50 -13.74
CA SER A 389 32.04 6.59 -14.10
C SER A 389 31.17 5.74 -13.16
N SER A 390 31.65 4.57 -12.74
CA SER A 390 30.89 3.58 -11.96
C SER A 390 30.37 4.16 -10.64
N HIS A 391 31.26 4.70 -9.81
CA HIS A 391 30.96 5.24 -8.48
C HIS A 391 29.98 6.43 -8.45
N ARG A 392 29.54 6.96 -9.60
CA ARG A 392 28.59 8.08 -9.72
C ARG A 392 27.13 7.67 -9.57
N VAL A 393 26.81 6.37 -9.66
CA VAL A 393 25.43 5.84 -9.58
C VAL A 393 25.13 5.12 -8.26
N HIS A 394 26.15 4.93 -7.41
CA HIS A 394 26.03 4.30 -6.10
C HIS A 394 25.78 5.35 -5.01
N PHE A 395 24.81 5.06 -4.15
CA PHE A 395 24.47 5.89 -2.99
C PHE A 395 24.47 5.01 -1.73
N SER A 396 25.11 5.50 -0.66
CA SER A 396 25.00 4.95 0.68
C SER A 396 23.91 5.67 1.47
N LEU A 397 23.30 4.96 2.42
CA LEU A 397 22.29 5.50 3.32
C LEU A 397 22.84 5.58 4.75
N ASP A 398 22.85 6.79 5.29
CA ASP A 398 23.34 7.13 6.64
C ASP A 398 22.13 7.45 7.54
N GLY A 399 21.76 6.53 8.43
CA GLY A 399 20.53 6.61 9.21
C GLY A 399 20.68 7.44 10.49
N ALA A 400 19.82 8.44 10.67
CA ALA A 400 19.82 9.39 11.78
C ALA A 400 18.48 9.36 12.55
N GLY A 401 18.08 8.17 13.01
CA GLY A 401 16.72 7.89 13.47
C GLY A 401 15.89 7.31 12.33
N GLU A 402 14.70 7.86 12.09
CA GLU A 402 13.82 7.46 10.98
C GLU A 402 14.22 8.10 9.63
N ASP A 403 15.14 9.05 9.67
CA ASP A 403 15.60 9.83 8.52
C ASP A 403 16.97 9.39 7.99
N TYR A 404 17.17 9.62 6.69
CA TYR A 404 18.32 9.12 5.94
C TYR A 404 19.09 10.25 5.26
N SER A 405 20.41 10.30 5.44
CA SER A 405 21.31 11.12 4.63
C SER A 405 21.79 10.32 3.42
N ILE A 406 21.14 10.54 2.27
CA ILE A 406 21.45 9.87 1.00
C ILE A 406 22.75 10.44 0.43
N THR A 407 23.83 9.66 0.48
CA THR A 407 25.19 10.15 0.17
C THR A 407 25.72 9.43 -1.07
N ASN A 408 26.14 10.17 -2.10
CA ASN A 408 26.73 9.58 -3.30
C ASN A 408 28.15 9.07 -2.99
N VAL A 409 28.42 7.79 -3.25
CA VAL A 409 29.66 7.12 -2.80
C VAL A 409 30.90 7.73 -3.45
N GLY A 410 30.92 7.85 -4.78
CA GLY A 410 32.10 8.33 -5.51
C GLY A 410 32.45 9.80 -5.29
N THR A 411 31.51 10.62 -4.82
CA THR A 411 31.75 12.06 -4.58
C THR A 411 31.76 12.42 -3.10
N SER A 412 31.23 11.57 -2.22
CA SER A 412 30.93 11.89 -0.81
C SER A 412 30.05 13.15 -0.61
N HIS A 413 29.28 13.55 -1.63
CA HIS A 413 28.30 14.64 -1.51
C HIS A 413 26.93 14.09 -1.10
N VAL A 414 26.19 14.84 -0.29
CA VAL A 414 24.89 14.46 0.28
C VAL A 414 23.77 15.09 -0.54
N LEU A 415 22.72 14.30 -0.81
CA LEU A 415 21.49 14.75 -1.44
C LEU A 415 20.84 15.83 -0.57
N THR A 416 20.59 17.01 -1.15
CA THR A 416 20.15 18.19 -0.41
C THR A 416 19.09 18.95 -1.19
N TYR A 417 18.01 19.35 -0.53
CA TYR A 417 17.10 20.38 -1.04
C TYR A 417 17.68 21.77 -0.76
N SER A 418 17.85 22.61 -1.79
CA SER A 418 18.49 23.92 -1.62
C SER A 418 17.94 24.95 -2.61
N LYS A 419 17.43 26.07 -2.09
CA LYS A 419 16.93 27.21 -2.89
C LYS A 419 15.85 26.82 -3.93
N GLY A 420 15.10 25.73 -3.67
CA GLY A 420 14.07 25.18 -4.57
C GLY A 420 14.53 24.00 -5.44
N GLU A 421 15.83 23.72 -5.51
CA GLU A 421 16.42 22.65 -6.31
C GLU A 421 16.76 21.41 -5.46
N ILE A 422 16.90 20.25 -6.11
CA ILE A 422 17.58 19.07 -5.55
C ILE A 422 19.00 19.05 -6.09
N VAL A 423 20.00 19.02 -5.20
CA VAL A 423 21.43 19.06 -5.56
C VAL A 423 22.24 18.14 -4.65
N LEU A 424 23.41 17.73 -5.11
CA LEU A 424 24.44 17.09 -4.28
C LEU A 424 25.42 18.18 -3.77
N MET A 425 25.57 18.29 -2.44
CA MET A 425 26.44 19.28 -1.79
C MET A 425 27.32 18.64 -0.69
N ARG A 426 28.39 19.34 -0.29
CA ARG A 426 29.32 18.86 0.75
C ARG A 426 28.75 19.10 2.15
N GLY A 427 28.99 18.20 3.10
CA GLY A 427 28.69 18.41 4.52
C GLY A 427 28.14 17.18 5.25
N GLY A 428 27.60 17.41 6.46
CA GLY A 428 27.05 16.37 7.35
C GLY A 428 25.52 16.27 7.30
N ALA A 429 24.99 15.20 7.91
CA ALA A 429 23.57 14.83 7.96
C ALA A 429 22.73 15.63 8.98
N THR A 430 23.25 16.73 9.53
CA THR A 430 22.65 17.48 10.64
C THR A 430 21.78 18.68 10.21
N ASP A 431 21.72 18.95 8.90
CA ASP A 431 20.83 19.95 8.29
C ASP A 431 19.59 19.20 7.79
N THR A 432 18.41 19.61 8.25
CA THR A 432 17.14 18.93 7.94
C THR A 432 16.81 18.92 6.44
N ASN A 433 17.44 19.79 5.64
CA ASN A 433 17.31 19.78 4.18
C ASN A 433 18.12 18.66 3.49
N ARG A 434 18.91 17.92 4.27
CA ARG A 434 19.76 16.77 3.86
C ARG A 434 19.26 15.46 4.46
N GLN A 435 18.22 15.54 5.28
CA GLN A 435 17.55 14.42 5.93
C GLN A 435 16.31 14.06 5.12
N TRP A 436 16.30 12.81 4.63
CA TRP A 436 15.26 12.30 3.75
C TRP A 436 14.52 11.18 4.45
N PHE A 437 13.21 11.35 4.61
CA PHE A 437 12.33 10.28 5.00
C PHE A 437 12.09 9.37 3.79
N ILE A 438 12.61 8.14 3.85
CA ILE A 438 12.45 7.13 2.79
C ILE A 438 11.23 6.29 3.13
N ASN A 439 10.05 6.86 2.92
CA ASN A 439 8.81 6.20 3.26
C ASN A 439 8.41 5.19 2.17
N SER A 440 8.63 3.90 2.50
CA SER A 440 8.28 2.73 1.70
C SER A 440 6.86 2.88 1.15
N SER A 441 6.67 2.85 -0.17
CA SER A 441 5.53 3.58 -0.76
C SER A 441 4.24 3.06 -0.16
N LEU A 442 3.48 4.01 0.40
CA LEU A 442 2.38 3.74 1.32
C LEU A 442 1.11 3.28 0.59
N GLN A 443 1.32 2.40 -0.38
CA GLN A 443 0.37 1.56 -1.08
C GLN A 443 0.27 0.18 -0.39
N SER A 444 1.34 -0.25 0.31
CA SER A 444 1.39 -1.51 1.06
C SER A 444 0.95 -1.41 2.53
N VAL A 445 0.83 -0.20 3.08
CA VAL A 445 0.25 0.02 4.42
C VAL A 445 -1.11 0.69 4.23
N PRO A 446 -2.23 0.04 4.61
CA PRO A 446 -3.55 0.61 4.42
C PRO A 446 -3.73 1.85 5.30
N SER A 447 -3.98 2.97 4.64
CA SER A 447 -4.22 4.27 5.28
C SER A 447 -5.57 4.81 4.85
N PHE A 448 -6.28 5.46 5.77
CA PHE A 448 -7.66 5.87 5.55
C PHE A 448 -7.81 7.37 5.74
N ALA A 449 -8.56 8.01 4.85
CA ALA A 449 -9.22 9.25 5.20
C ALA A 449 -10.31 8.94 6.23
N ILE A 450 -10.23 9.58 7.39
CA ILE A 450 -11.19 9.42 8.47
C ILE A 450 -12.29 10.47 8.25
N ILE A 451 -13.39 10.10 7.59
CA ILE A 451 -14.42 11.03 7.11
C ILE A 451 -15.64 11.06 8.05
N ASN A 452 -16.06 12.25 8.47
CA ASN A 452 -17.20 12.40 9.37
C ASN A 452 -18.56 12.15 8.67
N GLY A 453 -19.47 11.46 9.37
CA GLY A 453 -20.79 11.06 8.88
C GLY A 453 -21.86 12.15 8.90
N GLN A 454 -21.61 13.29 9.56
CA GLN A 454 -22.43 14.49 9.50
C GLN A 454 -21.88 15.51 8.50
N THR A 455 -20.62 15.91 8.62
CA THR A 455 -20.06 17.02 7.82
C THR A 455 -19.55 16.57 6.44
N GLY A 456 -19.09 15.32 6.31
CA GLY A 456 -18.41 14.82 5.12
C GLY A 456 -16.95 15.28 4.98
N MET A 457 -16.39 15.94 6.00
CA MET A 457 -14.99 16.38 6.06
C MET A 457 -14.09 15.23 6.54
N ALA A 458 -12.82 15.21 6.12
CA ALA A 458 -11.81 14.28 6.64
C ALA A 458 -10.97 14.95 7.74
N ILE A 459 -10.55 14.18 8.74
CA ILE A 459 -9.56 14.61 9.74
C ILE A 459 -8.22 14.87 9.04
N ALA A 460 -7.60 16.02 9.29
CA ALA A 460 -6.38 16.46 8.63
C ALA A 460 -5.36 17.05 9.63
N TYR A 461 -4.10 16.66 9.49
CA TYR A 461 -2.97 17.26 10.21
C TYR A 461 -2.59 18.63 9.59
N VAL A 462 -2.13 19.56 10.43
CA VAL A 462 -1.72 20.91 10.06
C VAL A 462 -0.24 21.14 10.41
N PRO A 463 0.69 21.04 9.44
CA PRO A 463 2.12 21.25 9.70
C PRO A 463 2.45 22.69 10.11
N GLY A 464 3.48 22.85 10.95
CA GLY A 464 4.13 24.14 11.19
C GLY A 464 3.41 25.10 12.14
N VAL A 465 2.49 24.60 12.97
CA VAL A 465 1.89 25.35 14.08
C VAL A 465 2.60 24.94 15.39
N ASN A 466 2.79 25.89 16.33
CA ASN A 466 3.56 25.68 17.57
C ASN A 466 3.04 24.56 18.49
N CYS A 467 1.79 24.16 18.32
CA CYS A 467 1.30 22.83 18.70
C CYS A 467 0.79 22.18 17.41
N GLU A 468 1.10 20.91 17.18
CA GLU A 468 0.67 20.23 15.95
C GLU A 468 -0.84 20.02 15.98
N SER A 469 -1.54 20.75 15.12
CA SER A 469 -3.00 20.88 15.20
C SER A 469 -3.70 19.93 14.24
N VAL A 470 -4.82 19.40 14.70
CA VAL A 470 -5.73 18.57 13.89
C VAL A 470 -6.94 19.41 13.53
N THR A 471 -7.32 19.37 12.26
CA THR A 471 -8.45 20.10 11.68
C THR A 471 -9.32 19.15 10.85
N THR A 472 -10.36 19.68 10.21
CA THR A 472 -11.14 18.94 9.21
C THR A 472 -11.01 19.61 7.84
N ASP A 473 -10.90 18.81 6.77
CA ASP A 473 -10.65 19.29 5.41
C ASP A 473 -11.51 18.54 4.37
N THR A 474 -11.78 19.21 3.24
CA THR A 474 -12.50 18.61 2.10
C THR A 474 -11.58 17.78 1.19
N THR A 475 -10.26 17.98 1.26
CA THR A 475 -9.24 17.36 0.41
C THR A 475 -8.73 16.04 0.97
N PHE A 476 -9.66 15.11 1.25
CA PHE A 476 -9.41 13.82 1.90
C PHE A 476 -8.35 12.92 1.24
N ASN A 477 -7.99 13.14 -0.03
CA ASN A 477 -6.92 12.42 -0.74
C ASN A 477 -5.49 12.95 -0.46
N SER A 478 -5.33 14.06 0.26
CA SER A 478 -4.01 14.63 0.62
C SER A 478 -3.33 13.80 1.72
N TYR A 479 -2.01 13.64 1.72
CA TYR A 479 -1.29 12.85 2.74
C TYR A 479 -1.60 13.28 4.18
N ARG A 480 -1.75 14.59 4.45
CA ARG A 480 -2.16 15.11 5.77
C ARG A 480 -3.52 14.61 6.24
N CYS A 481 -4.40 14.19 5.33
CA CYS A 481 -5.75 13.70 5.59
C CYS A 481 -5.82 12.16 5.71
N LEU A 482 -4.71 11.46 5.47
CA LEU A 482 -4.63 10.00 5.48
C LEU A 482 -3.96 9.53 6.77
N TRP A 483 -4.55 8.50 7.38
CA TRP A 483 -4.14 8.00 8.70
C TRP A 483 -3.95 6.48 8.67
N ILE A 484 -2.86 5.99 9.25
CA ILE A 484 -2.53 4.57 9.39
C ILE A 484 -3.04 4.09 10.75
N PHE A 485 -3.60 2.88 10.80
CA PHE A 485 -4.06 2.25 12.03
C PHE A 485 -3.08 1.13 12.43
N GLN A 486 -2.23 1.39 13.42
CA GLN A 486 -1.31 0.38 13.95
C GLN A 486 -1.93 -0.26 15.20
N GLN A 487 -2.21 -1.57 15.17
CA GLN A 487 -2.67 -2.26 16.38
C GLN A 487 -1.52 -2.36 17.41
N VAL A 488 -1.77 -1.91 18.63
CA VAL A 488 -0.81 -1.95 19.76
C VAL A 488 -1.24 -2.87 20.90
N GLY A 489 -2.46 -3.42 20.85
CA GLY A 489 -2.94 -4.39 21.83
C GLY A 489 -4.41 -4.76 21.66
N THR A 490 -5.02 -5.25 22.73
CA THR A 490 -6.47 -5.47 22.86
C THR A 490 -6.98 -4.94 24.21
N ASP A 491 -8.27 -4.60 24.30
CA ASP A 491 -8.93 -4.25 25.56
C ASP A 491 -9.45 -5.49 26.32
N LEU A 492 -10.05 -5.28 27.50
CA LEU A 492 -10.55 -6.35 28.39
C LEU A 492 -11.63 -7.27 27.78
N ASN A 493 -12.09 -7.00 26.55
CA ASN A 493 -13.08 -7.79 25.80
C ASN A 493 -12.50 -8.30 24.47
N ASP A 494 -11.16 -8.33 24.33
CA ASP A 494 -10.41 -8.69 23.13
C ASP A 494 -10.66 -7.78 21.89
N PHE A 495 -11.20 -6.56 22.09
CA PHE A 495 -11.29 -5.58 20.99
C PHE A 495 -9.92 -4.96 20.69
N PRO A 496 -9.51 -4.84 19.42
CA PRO A 496 -8.21 -4.26 19.06
C PRO A 496 -8.10 -2.79 19.46
N ILE A 497 -6.94 -2.45 20.04
CA ILE A 497 -6.53 -1.07 20.35
C ILE A 497 -5.53 -0.62 19.30
N TYR A 498 -5.77 0.56 18.72
CA TYR A 498 -4.96 1.15 17.66
C TYR A 498 -4.31 2.46 18.09
N VAL A 499 -3.10 2.71 17.61
CA VAL A 499 -2.55 4.06 17.45
C VAL A 499 -2.87 4.54 16.03
N ILE A 500 -3.27 5.80 15.90
CA ILE A 500 -3.74 6.39 14.64
C ILE A 500 -2.70 7.41 14.17
N ILE A 501 -1.87 7.02 13.20
CA ILE A 501 -0.64 7.72 12.79
C ILE A 501 -0.90 8.57 11.54
N ASN A 502 -0.47 9.83 11.51
CA ASN A 502 -0.62 10.68 10.32
C ASN A 502 0.41 10.32 9.24
N LYS A 503 -0.07 10.16 8.00
CA LYS A 503 0.73 9.71 6.85
C LYS A 503 1.72 10.76 6.31
N LEU A 504 1.65 12.02 6.75
CA LEU A 504 2.56 13.09 6.34
C LEU A 504 3.67 13.40 7.35
N SER A 505 3.44 13.14 8.64
CA SER A 505 4.32 13.60 9.73
C SER A 505 4.75 12.50 10.70
N ASP A 506 4.16 11.31 10.62
CA ASP A 506 4.36 10.17 11.54
C ASP A 506 3.84 10.43 12.98
N CYS A 507 3.27 11.61 13.23
CA CYS A 507 2.66 12.00 14.50
C CYS A 507 1.30 11.31 14.73
N VAL A 508 0.98 10.98 15.98
CA VAL A 508 -0.21 10.23 16.37
C VAL A 508 -1.36 11.14 16.78
N LEU A 509 -2.60 10.71 16.50
CA LEU A 509 -3.82 11.37 16.97
C LEU A 509 -3.90 11.30 18.50
N ASN A 510 -3.86 12.43 19.20
CA ASN A 510 -3.90 12.51 20.66
C ASN A 510 -5.21 13.11 21.18
N ASP A 511 -5.78 12.52 22.23
CA ASP A 511 -6.91 13.08 22.99
C ASP A 511 -6.40 13.91 24.18
N ASN A 512 -6.30 15.23 24.02
CA ASN A 512 -5.73 16.12 25.04
C ASN A 512 -6.67 16.28 26.26
N GLY A 513 -6.67 15.29 27.16
CA GLY A 513 -7.62 15.16 28.28
C GLY A 513 -9.10 15.09 27.85
N GLY A 514 -9.36 14.87 26.56
CA GLY A 514 -10.64 15.11 25.93
C GLY A 514 -11.15 16.55 26.06
N THR A 515 -10.25 17.53 25.95
CA THR A 515 -10.59 18.94 25.74
C THR A 515 -10.61 19.28 24.24
N GLY A 516 -9.72 18.66 23.47
CA GLY A 516 -9.65 18.71 22.02
C GLY A 516 -8.71 17.63 21.50
N VAL A 517 -8.50 17.59 20.18
CA VAL A 517 -7.66 16.60 19.52
C VAL A 517 -6.51 17.28 18.77
N GLU A 518 -5.32 16.73 18.94
CA GLU A 518 -4.05 17.25 18.42
C GLU A 518 -3.21 16.11 17.83
N ALA A 519 -2.04 16.44 17.27
CA ALA A 519 -1.04 15.45 16.88
C ALA A 519 0.17 15.56 17.83
N LEU A 520 0.83 14.44 18.13
CA LEU A 520 2.05 14.39 18.95
C LEU A 520 3.01 13.28 18.49
N ASP A 521 4.23 13.27 19.01
CA ASP A 521 5.17 12.15 18.85
C ASP A 521 4.58 10.84 19.39
N ALA A 522 4.89 9.72 18.73
CA ALA A 522 4.30 8.42 19.01
C ALA A 522 4.81 7.75 20.31
N ASP A 523 4.11 7.93 21.44
CA ASP A 523 4.21 6.97 22.56
C ASP A 523 3.04 5.95 22.50
N PRO A 524 3.28 4.69 22.09
CA PRO A 524 2.24 3.66 22.04
C PRO A 524 1.79 3.19 23.43
N LYS A 525 2.44 3.61 24.53
CA LYS A 525 2.04 3.29 25.91
C LYS A 525 1.12 4.34 26.51
N ASP A 526 1.03 5.54 25.95
CA ASP A 526 0.11 6.56 26.45
C ASP A 526 -1.33 6.20 26.03
N PRO A 527 -2.26 5.96 26.98
CA PRO A 527 -3.65 5.64 26.66
C PRO A 527 -4.40 6.81 25.98
N HIS A 528 -3.85 8.03 25.95
CA HIS A 528 -4.38 9.16 25.17
C HIS A 528 -4.06 9.06 23.66
N HIS A 529 -2.99 8.36 23.27
CA HIS A 529 -2.68 8.01 21.88
C HIS A 529 -3.42 6.75 21.38
N GLN A 530 -4.08 6.03 22.29
CA GLN A 530 -4.73 4.75 22.02
C GLN A 530 -6.24 4.92 21.76
N TRP A 531 -6.73 4.27 20.70
CA TRP A 531 -8.10 4.38 20.21
C TRP A 531 -8.70 3.01 19.89
N ARG A 532 -10.02 2.89 20.05
CA ARG A 532 -10.81 1.70 19.68
C ARG A 532 -11.80 2.06 18.59
N LEU A 533 -11.94 1.18 17.60
CA LEU A 533 -12.96 1.29 16.56
C LEU A 533 -14.22 0.55 17.01
N VAL A 534 -15.23 1.30 17.46
CA VAL A 534 -16.51 0.74 17.95
C VAL A 534 -17.58 0.90 16.86
N PRO A 535 -18.07 -0.18 16.22
CA PRO A 535 -19.08 -0.07 15.17
C PRO A 535 -20.39 0.54 15.71
N CYS A 536 -20.79 1.69 15.17
CA CYS A 536 -21.97 2.44 15.63
C CYS A 536 -23.14 2.41 14.64
N HIS A 537 -22.85 2.20 13.35
CA HIS A 537 -23.85 2.01 12.28
C HIS A 537 -23.19 1.23 11.12
N GLU A 538 -23.98 0.63 10.24
CA GLU A 538 -23.63 -0.21 9.05
C GLU A 538 -22.38 0.19 8.20
N ARG A 539 -21.85 1.42 8.29
CA ARG A 539 -20.61 1.86 7.61
C ARG A 539 -19.77 2.86 8.43
N TYR A 540 -20.07 2.99 9.73
CA TYR A 540 -19.54 4.01 10.61
C TYR A 540 -19.04 3.41 11.93
N PHE A 541 -17.92 3.92 12.38
CA PHE A 541 -17.31 3.63 13.68
C PHE A 541 -17.38 4.88 14.55
N ALA A 542 -17.59 4.72 15.85
CA ALA A 542 -17.05 5.66 16.81
C ALA A 542 -15.56 5.33 16.99
N ILE A 543 -14.73 6.36 16.93
CA ILE A 543 -13.30 6.26 17.25
C ILE A 543 -13.21 6.72 18.71
N VAL A 544 -12.97 5.76 19.61
CA VAL A 544 -13.16 5.94 21.06
C VAL A 544 -11.82 5.86 21.77
N ASN A 545 -11.43 6.93 22.46
CA ASN A 545 -10.15 7.00 23.18
C ASN A 545 -10.10 5.97 24.33
N VAL A 546 -8.92 5.45 24.65
CA VAL A 546 -8.73 4.47 25.73
C VAL A 546 -8.60 5.14 27.10
N ALA A 547 -7.88 6.26 27.23
CA ALA A 547 -7.74 6.99 28.50
C ALA A 547 -9.06 7.60 28.96
N THR A 548 -9.77 8.31 28.08
CA THR A 548 -10.95 9.10 28.46
C THR A 548 -12.28 8.43 28.15
N GLY A 549 -12.30 7.37 27.33
CA GLY A 549 -13.52 6.67 26.91
C GLY A 549 -14.45 7.50 26.01
N LYS A 550 -14.03 8.70 25.59
CA LYS A 550 -14.82 9.62 24.74
C LYS A 550 -14.77 9.21 23.28
N CYS A 551 -15.84 9.52 22.54
CA CYS A 551 -15.83 9.43 21.08
C CYS A 551 -15.28 10.72 20.45
N LEU A 552 -14.43 10.55 19.45
CA LEU A 552 -13.96 11.59 18.55
C LEU A 552 -15.17 12.24 17.85
N GLN A 553 -15.24 13.58 17.83
CA GLN A 553 -16.42 14.33 17.36
C GLN A 553 -16.03 15.43 16.37
N ASP A 554 -16.88 15.68 15.38
CA ASP A 554 -16.85 16.88 14.53
C ASP A 554 -18.27 17.47 14.49
N ASP A 555 -18.39 18.74 14.88
CA ASP A 555 -19.64 19.51 14.96
C ASP A 555 -19.75 20.60 13.88
N GLY A 556 -18.73 20.76 13.03
CA GLY A 556 -18.55 21.87 12.08
C GLY A 556 -17.50 22.91 12.50
N SER A 557 -16.94 22.79 13.71
CA SER A 557 -15.75 23.49 14.20
C SER A 557 -14.48 22.65 13.92
N PRO A 558 -13.26 23.09 14.30
CA PRO A 558 -12.18 22.14 14.58
C PRO A 558 -12.64 21.13 15.65
N PRO A 559 -12.11 19.89 15.69
CA PRO A 559 -12.65 18.81 16.54
C PRO A 559 -12.42 19.06 18.04
N GLU A 560 -13.36 19.76 18.68
CA GLU A 560 -13.40 20.01 20.13
C GLU A 560 -14.03 18.83 20.90
N GLY A 561 -13.46 18.51 22.08
CA GLY A 561 -13.75 17.27 22.83
C GLY A 561 -15.01 17.29 23.72
N ASP A 562 -16.00 18.16 23.46
CA ASP A 562 -17.06 18.42 24.44
C ASP A 562 -18.21 17.38 24.42
N ARG A 563 -18.14 16.51 25.43
CA ARG A 563 -19.24 15.89 26.20
C ARG A 563 -20.50 15.45 25.45
N THR A 564 -20.56 14.15 25.17
CA THR A 564 -21.72 13.34 25.60
C THR A 564 -21.25 12.01 26.20
N ASP A 565 -21.63 11.72 27.45
CA ASP A 565 -21.20 10.50 28.18
C ASP A 565 -21.92 9.21 27.70
N ALA A 566 -22.78 9.31 26.68
CA ALA A 566 -23.50 8.19 26.10
C ALA A 566 -23.74 8.44 24.60
N MET A 567 -22.97 7.77 23.75
CA MET A 567 -23.19 7.80 22.31
C MET A 567 -24.58 7.23 21.99
N THR A 568 -25.46 8.05 21.42
CA THR A 568 -26.70 7.54 20.82
C THR A 568 -26.42 7.11 19.37
N VAL A 569 -27.05 6.02 18.93
CA VAL A 569 -26.93 5.47 17.56
C VAL A 569 -27.35 6.47 16.45
N ASN A 570 -27.96 7.60 16.84
CA ASN A 570 -28.39 8.66 15.94
C ASN A 570 -27.38 9.83 15.83
N ASP A 571 -26.38 9.95 16.71
CA ASP A 571 -25.46 11.09 16.70
C ASP A 571 -24.34 10.91 15.67
N ARG A 572 -24.54 11.52 14.51
CA ARG A 572 -23.62 11.42 13.37
C ARG A 572 -22.31 12.18 13.57
N ARG A 573 -22.19 13.04 14.59
CA ARG A 573 -20.97 13.79 14.89
C ARG A 573 -19.84 12.88 15.37
N CYS A 574 -20.17 11.81 16.09
CA CYS A 574 -19.24 10.74 16.49
C CYS A 574 -19.24 9.52 15.52
N CYS A 575 -19.78 9.65 14.31
CA CYS A 575 -19.83 8.56 13.33
C CYS A 575 -18.81 8.79 12.21
N TRP A 576 -17.74 8.01 12.17
CA TRP A 576 -16.63 8.15 11.21
C TRP A 576 -16.60 6.97 10.24
N THR A 577 -16.36 7.24 8.95
CA THR A 577 -16.18 6.22 7.92
C THR A 577 -14.74 6.27 7.42
N LEU A 578 -14.10 5.11 7.32
CA LEU A 578 -12.71 4.97 6.92
C LEU A 578 -12.67 4.78 5.40
N VAL A 579 -11.95 5.64 4.67
CA VAL A 579 -11.85 5.57 3.20
C VAL A 579 -10.40 5.43 2.76
N SER A 580 -10.06 4.23 2.31
CA SER A 580 -8.70 3.81 1.92
C SER A 580 -8.14 4.52 0.69
N TYR A 581 -8.99 4.81 -0.31
CA TYR A 581 -8.60 5.52 -1.52
C TYR A 581 -9.85 6.10 -2.24
N ARG A 582 -9.67 7.06 -3.17
CA ARG A 582 -10.67 7.34 -4.22
C ARG A 582 -9.99 7.44 -5.57
N HIS A 583 -10.42 6.58 -6.49
CA HIS A 583 -10.07 6.64 -7.90
C HIS A 583 -11.20 7.32 -8.68
N SER A 584 -10.96 8.50 -9.23
CA SER A 584 -11.93 9.35 -9.94
C SER A 584 -13.14 9.82 -9.11
N ASN A 585 -14.23 10.26 -9.77
CA ASN A 585 -15.44 10.85 -9.16
C ASN A 585 -16.38 9.83 -8.48
N TYR A 586 -15.87 8.69 -8.00
CA TYR A 586 -16.66 7.59 -7.44
C TYR A 586 -16.09 7.09 -6.10
N ASP A 587 -16.99 6.70 -5.20
CA ASP A 587 -16.66 6.27 -3.83
C ASP A 587 -16.27 4.78 -3.78
N ASN A 588 -15.08 4.44 -4.28
CA ASN A 588 -14.49 3.11 -4.12
C ASN A 588 -13.88 2.93 -2.71
N ILE A 589 -14.73 2.80 -1.69
CA ILE A 589 -14.26 2.42 -0.36
C ILE A 589 -13.84 0.95 -0.41
N ALA A 590 -12.54 0.66 -0.38
CA ALA A 590 -12.01 -0.69 -0.22
C ALA A 590 -11.90 -1.00 1.28
N ASN A 591 -12.65 -2.00 1.75
CA ASN A 591 -12.64 -2.40 3.15
C ASN A 591 -11.41 -3.29 3.34
N ASP A 592 -10.40 -2.80 4.05
CA ASP A 592 -9.27 -3.65 4.38
C ASP A 592 -9.74 -4.70 5.41
N THR A 593 -9.45 -5.97 5.13
CA THR A 593 -10.00 -7.10 5.89
C THR A 593 -9.45 -7.16 7.30
N ASP A 594 -8.25 -6.63 7.50
CA ASP A 594 -7.44 -6.91 8.69
C ASP A 594 -7.88 -6.06 9.89
N ILE A 595 -8.59 -4.95 9.65
CA ILE A 595 -9.13 -4.04 10.68
C ILE A 595 -10.57 -4.42 11.10
N SER A 596 -11.27 -5.27 10.33
CA SER A 596 -12.74 -5.40 10.39
C SER A 596 -13.29 -6.68 11.06
N TYR A 597 -12.43 -7.55 11.61
CA TYR A 597 -12.84 -8.67 12.47
C TYR A 597 -12.50 -8.38 13.94
N PRO A 598 -13.39 -8.68 14.91
CA PRO A 598 -14.19 -9.91 14.92
C PRO A 598 -15.68 -9.81 14.53
N SER A 599 -16.27 -8.61 14.40
CA SER A 599 -17.74 -8.48 14.53
C SER A 599 -18.47 -7.39 13.71
N GLN A 600 -18.14 -7.19 12.42
CA GLN A 600 -19.14 -6.79 11.41
C GLN A 600 -18.64 -6.95 9.97
N LYS A 601 -19.56 -7.07 9.00
CA LYS A 601 -19.25 -7.19 7.57
C LYS A 601 -20.17 -6.32 6.70
N PHE A 602 -19.61 -5.88 5.57
CA PHE A 602 -20.23 -5.24 4.39
C PHE A 602 -20.35 -3.70 4.40
N TYR A 603 -20.61 -3.15 3.21
CA TYR A 603 -20.12 -1.84 2.76
C TYR A 603 -20.97 -1.23 1.63
N ASN A 604 -20.81 0.07 1.41
CA ASN A 604 -21.07 0.85 0.17
C ASN A 604 -22.46 0.81 -0.51
N ILE A 605 -23.19 1.92 -0.40
CA ILE A 605 -24.12 2.41 -1.44
C ILE A 605 -23.92 3.94 -1.62
N ALA A 606 -23.89 4.40 -2.87
CA ALA A 606 -23.80 5.81 -3.22
C ALA A 606 -25.18 6.52 -3.21
N LYS A 607 -25.22 7.82 -2.89
CA LYS A 607 -26.41 8.67 -3.09
C LYS A 607 -26.10 9.89 -3.95
N ARG A 608 -26.90 10.09 -5.01
CA ARG A 608 -26.90 11.32 -5.82
C ARG A 608 -27.58 12.46 -5.05
N LEU A 609 -27.09 13.68 -5.22
CA LEU A 609 -27.74 14.91 -4.76
C LEU A 609 -29.14 15.08 -5.39
N PRO A 610 -30.17 15.44 -4.61
CA PRO A 610 -31.50 15.74 -5.15
C PRO A 610 -31.49 17.06 -5.94
N LYS A 611 -31.84 17.02 -7.22
CA LYS A 611 -32.14 18.24 -7.98
C LYS A 611 -33.40 18.89 -7.39
N LYS A 612 -33.34 20.20 -7.08
CA LYS A 612 -34.46 20.96 -6.51
C LYS A 612 -35.71 20.84 -7.40
N HIS A 613 -36.82 20.36 -6.81
CA HIS A 613 -38.12 20.37 -7.50
C HIS A 613 -38.52 21.81 -7.90
N PRO A 614 -39.14 22.01 -9.08
CA PRO A 614 -39.86 23.24 -9.36
C PRO A 614 -41.06 23.36 -8.40
N LYS A 615 -41.29 24.56 -7.85
CA LYS A 615 -42.34 24.81 -6.84
C LYS A 615 -43.76 24.79 -7.43
N GLY A 616 -44.26 23.61 -7.79
CA GLY A 616 -45.66 23.39 -8.18
C GLY A 616 -46.58 23.36 -6.95
N LYS A 617 -47.64 24.19 -6.94
CA LYS A 617 -48.71 24.09 -5.94
C LYS A 617 -49.70 23.01 -6.35
N GLY A 618 -49.86 21.96 -5.56
CA GLY A 618 -50.88 20.93 -5.78
C GLY A 618 -50.98 19.96 -4.61
N ASN A 619 -52.09 20.00 -3.87
CA ASN A 619 -52.33 19.11 -2.73
C ASN A 619 -52.84 17.74 -3.21
N ALA A 620 -51.92 16.83 -3.53
CA ALA A 620 -52.20 15.41 -3.59
C ALA A 620 -51.20 14.69 -2.67
N LYS A 621 -51.69 13.88 -1.72
CA LYS A 621 -50.82 12.97 -0.98
C LYS A 621 -50.47 11.81 -1.92
N SER A 622 -49.28 11.83 -2.51
CA SER A 622 -48.69 10.60 -3.05
C SER A 622 -48.48 9.62 -1.90
N GLU A 623 -48.80 8.35 -2.12
CA GLU A 623 -48.37 7.29 -1.21
C GLU A 623 -46.83 7.29 -1.15
N PRO A 624 -46.22 7.03 0.02
CA PRO A 624 -44.77 7.03 0.15
C PRO A 624 -44.19 5.98 -0.80
N SER A 625 -43.22 6.38 -1.62
CA SER A 625 -42.63 5.51 -2.65
C SER A 625 -42.07 4.25 -2.00
N HIS A 626 -42.61 3.08 -2.34
CA HIS A 626 -42.27 1.79 -1.71
C HIS A 626 -40.87 1.25 -2.10
N ILE A 627 -39.97 2.13 -2.54
CA ILE A 627 -38.54 1.87 -2.65
C ILE A 627 -37.97 1.98 -1.23
N PRO A 628 -37.41 0.92 -0.64
CA PRO A 628 -36.59 1.07 0.55
C PRO A 628 -35.32 1.81 0.14
N ASP A 629 -35.09 3.00 0.70
CA ASP A 629 -33.95 3.88 0.35
C ASP A 629 -32.59 3.24 0.66
N ASN A 630 -32.60 2.17 1.48
CA ASN A 630 -31.65 1.07 1.51
C ASN A 630 -32.40 -0.19 2.00
N PRO A 631 -32.66 -1.23 1.17
CA PRO A 631 -33.27 -2.47 1.65
C PRO A 631 -32.24 -3.29 2.43
N ARG A 632 -32.64 -3.89 3.55
CA ARG A 632 -31.81 -4.88 4.25
C ARG A 632 -31.67 -6.14 3.41
N ILE A 633 -30.62 -6.17 2.59
CA ILE A 633 -30.18 -7.36 1.84
C ILE A 633 -29.28 -8.16 2.78
N ARG A 634 -29.67 -9.41 3.04
CA ARG A 634 -28.91 -10.37 3.83
C ARG A 634 -27.97 -11.13 2.90
N GLN A 635 -26.66 -10.91 3.03
CA GLN A 635 -25.68 -11.60 2.20
C GLN A 635 -25.68 -13.12 2.44
N VAL A 636 -25.42 -13.88 1.38
CA VAL A 636 -25.53 -15.33 1.31
C VAL A 636 -24.13 -15.97 1.33
N ASP A 637 -23.52 -15.99 2.52
CA ASP A 637 -22.21 -16.60 2.74
C ASP A 637 -22.26 -18.16 2.71
N ASN A 638 -23.45 -18.75 2.81
CA ASN A 638 -23.60 -20.21 2.77
C ASN A 638 -23.71 -20.73 1.34
N ARG A 639 -22.67 -21.43 0.87
CA ARG A 639 -22.59 -22.02 -0.48
C ARG A 639 -23.83 -22.82 -0.90
N VAL A 640 -24.44 -23.59 0.00
CA VAL A 640 -25.62 -24.41 -0.37
C VAL A 640 -26.89 -23.55 -0.52
N LEU A 641 -27.00 -22.43 0.22
CA LEU A 641 -28.04 -21.44 -0.03
C LEU A 641 -27.79 -20.71 -1.36
N LEU A 642 -26.53 -20.39 -1.67
CA LEU A 642 -26.13 -19.80 -2.96
C LEU A 642 -26.52 -20.72 -4.12
N ASP A 643 -26.12 -22.00 -4.09
CA ASP A 643 -26.43 -23.02 -5.11
C ASP A 643 -27.94 -23.15 -5.38
N ILE A 644 -28.78 -23.02 -4.34
CA ILE A 644 -30.26 -23.03 -4.48
C ILE A 644 -30.75 -21.76 -5.18
N VAL A 645 -30.26 -20.60 -4.76
CA VAL A 645 -30.70 -19.31 -5.27
C VAL A 645 -30.27 -19.11 -6.71
N GLU A 646 -29.06 -19.54 -7.08
CA GLU A 646 -28.57 -19.51 -8.46
C GLU A 646 -29.35 -20.44 -9.39
N ARG A 647 -29.81 -21.61 -8.90
CA ARG A 647 -30.74 -22.47 -9.65
C ARG A 647 -32.08 -21.78 -9.89
N LEU A 648 -32.60 -21.04 -8.90
CA LEU A 648 -33.85 -20.28 -9.05
C LEU A 648 -33.68 -19.07 -9.98
N ILE A 649 -32.56 -18.36 -9.93
CA ILE A 649 -32.23 -17.33 -10.93
C ILE A 649 -32.19 -17.97 -12.32
N ASN A 650 -31.63 -19.17 -12.46
CA ASN A 650 -31.62 -19.89 -13.73
C ASN A 650 -32.95 -20.52 -14.17
N GLN A 651 -33.97 -20.55 -13.30
CA GLN A 651 -35.36 -20.83 -13.69
C GLN A 651 -36.10 -19.59 -14.22
N TRP A 652 -35.63 -18.35 -13.96
CA TRP A 652 -36.32 -17.12 -14.35
C TRP A 652 -36.46 -16.97 -15.88
N ASP A 653 -37.70 -16.90 -16.37
CA ASP A 653 -38.06 -16.94 -17.79
C ASP A 653 -38.58 -15.60 -18.35
N ILE A 654 -38.87 -14.60 -17.50
CA ILE A 654 -39.43 -13.31 -17.89
C ILE A 654 -38.35 -12.40 -18.51
N ASP A 655 -38.40 -12.20 -19.84
CA ASP A 655 -37.50 -11.30 -20.58
C ASP A 655 -37.87 -9.80 -20.46
N MET A 656 -39.14 -9.50 -20.21
CA MET A 656 -39.72 -8.15 -20.10
C MET A 656 -40.80 -8.12 -19.02
N ILE A 657 -40.75 -7.15 -18.11
CA ILE A 657 -41.78 -6.95 -17.10
C ILE A 657 -42.83 -5.96 -17.63
N PRO A 658 -44.12 -6.33 -17.79
CA PRO A 658 -45.13 -5.42 -18.30
C PRO A 658 -45.45 -4.30 -17.30
N ALA A 659 -45.85 -3.12 -17.78
CA ALA A 659 -46.24 -1.98 -16.94
C ALA A 659 -47.47 -2.24 -16.04
N SER A 660 -48.25 -3.27 -16.39
CA SER A 660 -49.41 -3.79 -15.65
C SER A 660 -49.07 -4.99 -14.74
N GLN A 661 -47.78 -5.33 -14.56
CA GLN A 661 -47.37 -6.48 -13.75
C GLN A 661 -47.87 -6.33 -12.29
N GLN A 662 -48.68 -7.28 -11.84
CA GLN A 662 -49.08 -7.37 -10.45
C GLN A 662 -47.98 -8.04 -9.61
N ALA A 663 -48.00 -7.78 -8.31
CA ALA A 663 -47.14 -8.47 -7.36
C ALA A 663 -47.42 -9.98 -7.38
N GLY A 664 -46.38 -10.81 -7.29
CA GLY A 664 -46.48 -12.25 -7.44
C GLY A 664 -45.14 -12.96 -7.30
N ARG A 665 -45.15 -14.28 -7.46
CA ARG A 665 -43.99 -15.17 -7.22
C ARG A 665 -43.70 -15.99 -8.49
N PRO A 666 -42.90 -15.48 -9.44
CA PRO A 666 -42.59 -16.21 -10.66
C PRO A 666 -41.81 -17.51 -10.43
N VAL A 667 -40.92 -17.54 -9.43
CA VAL A 667 -40.02 -18.68 -9.18
C VAL A 667 -39.93 -18.98 -7.68
N SER A 668 -40.05 -20.25 -7.29
CA SER A 668 -39.87 -20.67 -5.89
C SER A 668 -39.72 -22.18 -5.75
N THR A 669 -38.95 -22.62 -4.76
CA THR A 669 -38.70 -24.06 -4.53
C THR A 669 -39.45 -24.63 -3.32
N SER A 670 -39.66 -25.94 -3.34
CA SER A 670 -40.14 -26.74 -2.21
C SER A 670 -39.04 -27.65 -1.65
N ARG A 671 -39.30 -28.29 -0.51
CA ARG A 671 -38.41 -29.31 0.10
C ARG A 671 -37.94 -30.35 -0.92
N ASP A 672 -38.89 -30.94 -1.63
CA ASP A 672 -38.64 -32.14 -2.42
C ASP A 672 -38.01 -31.82 -3.79
N GLU A 673 -38.06 -30.57 -4.23
CA GLU A 673 -37.27 -30.10 -5.37
C GLU A 673 -35.79 -29.93 -5.01
N VAL A 674 -35.47 -29.25 -3.90
CA VAL A 674 -34.07 -29.09 -3.45
C VAL A 674 -33.41 -30.45 -3.15
N LEU A 675 -34.16 -31.42 -2.61
CA LEU A 675 -33.66 -32.79 -2.44
C LEU A 675 -33.47 -33.53 -3.78
N ARG A 676 -34.34 -33.32 -4.78
CA ARG A 676 -34.16 -33.86 -6.14
C ARG A 676 -32.97 -33.23 -6.89
N TRP A 677 -32.49 -32.07 -6.48
CA TRP A 677 -31.26 -31.46 -6.99
C TRP A 677 -29.97 -32.07 -6.43
N GLY A 678 -30.06 -33.00 -5.46
CA GLY A 678 -28.92 -33.65 -4.82
C GLY A 678 -28.22 -32.81 -3.75
N LEU A 679 -28.79 -31.65 -3.36
CA LEU A 679 -28.17 -30.75 -2.40
C LEU A 679 -28.44 -31.23 -0.96
N ASN A 680 -27.36 -31.51 -0.21
CA ASN A 680 -27.45 -31.81 1.22
C ASN A 680 -27.38 -30.52 2.04
N VAL A 681 -28.54 -29.99 2.42
CA VAL A 681 -28.65 -28.62 2.93
C VAL A 681 -28.64 -28.59 4.50
N PRO A 682 -27.71 -27.84 5.13
CA PRO A 682 -27.50 -27.85 6.59
C PRO A 682 -28.72 -27.52 7.46
N ARG A 683 -28.70 -28.00 8.72
CA ARG A 683 -29.74 -27.72 9.74
C ARG A 683 -29.97 -26.22 10.00
N SER A 684 -28.94 -25.38 9.88
CA SER A 684 -29.07 -23.92 10.00
C SER A 684 -29.95 -23.29 8.92
N LEU A 685 -30.06 -23.92 7.75
CA LEU A 685 -30.96 -23.51 6.66
C LEU A 685 -32.34 -24.19 6.73
N GLN A 686 -32.55 -25.19 7.60
CA GLN A 686 -33.82 -25.91 7.75
C GLN A 686 -34.92 -25.09 8.45
N VAL A 687 -34.60 -23.88 8.93
CA VAL A 687 -35.59 -22.89 9.37
C VAL A 687 -36.57 -22.62 8.23
N GLY A 688 -37.87 -22.76 8.48
CA GLY A 688 -38.94 -22.45 7.53
C GLY A 688 -39.08 -23.35 6.29
N TRP A 689 -38.14 -24.28 6.08
CA TRP A 689 -38.06 -25.21 4.93
C TRP A 689 -39.37 -25.98 4.65
N THR A 690 -40.18 -26.28 5.69
CA THR A 690 -41.49 -26.94 5.54
C THR A 690 -42.59 -26.06 4.92
N ARG A 691 -42.25 -24.86 4.42
CA ARG A 691 -43.17 -23.93 3.73
C ARG A 691 -42.81 -23.85 2.24
N ASP A 692 -43.81 -23.94 1.37
CA ASP A 692 -43.58 -23.79 -0.07
C ASP A 692 -43.15 -22.36 -0.45
N GLY A 693 -42.02 -22.26 -1.15
CA GLY A 693 -41.33 -20.99 -1.38
C GLY A 693 -40.69 -20.39 -0.13
N TRP A 694 -40.12 -21.24 0.74
CA TRP A 694 -39.18 -20.82 1.78
C TRP A 694 -37.94 -20.13 1.20
N ILE A 695 -37.51 -20.53 0.00
CA ILE A 695 -36.66 -19.73 -0.90
C ILE A 695 -37.41 -19.48 -2.21
N ARG A 696 -37.38 -18.23 -2.69
CA ARG A 696 -38.18 -17.76 -3.83
C ARG A 696 -37.65 -16.46 -4.43
N ILE A 697 -38.16 -16.13 -5.61
CA ILE A 697 -37.99 -14.81 -6.26
C ILE A 697 -39.40 -14.22 -6.43
N ASP A 698 -39.67 -13.11 -5.73
CA ASP A 698 -40.95 -12.39 -5.77
C ASP A 698 -40.82 -11.11 -6.61
N ILE A 699 -41.83 -10.80 -7.44
CA ILE A 699 -42.06 -9.44 -7.96
C ILE A 699 -42.94 -8.72 -6.92
N ARG A 700 -42.46 -7.61 -6.36
CA ARG A 700 -43.22 -6.81 -5.36
C ARG A 700 -44.27 -5.89 -5.97
N GLY A 701 -44.25 -5.71 -7.28
CA GLY A 701 -45.17 -4.86 -8.04
C GLY A 701 -44.43 -3.79 -8.85
N THR A 702 -45.20 -2.86 -9.42
CA THR A 702 -44.69 -1.74 -10.24
C THR A 702 -45.03 -0.38 -9.63
N TYR A 703 -44.09 0.55 -9.63
CA TYR A 703 -44.28 1.93 -9.18
C TYR A 703 -43.47 2.89 -10.06
N ASP A 704 -43.82 4.18 -10.02
CA ASP A 704 -43.09 5.21 -10.76
C ASP A 704 -41.92 5.72 -9.89
N ASP A 705 -40.73 5.82 -10.45
CA ASP A 705 -39.51 6.25 -9.73
C ASP A 705 -39.39 7.79 -9.61
N GLN A 706 -38.31 8.28 -8.99
CA GLN A 706 -38.06 9.72 -8.82
C GLN A 706 -37.97 10.52 -10.13
N ASN A 707 -37.82 9.86 -11.28
CA ASN A 707 -37.79 10.46 -12.62
C ASN A 707 -39.12 10.28 -13.38
N GLY A 708 -40.12 9.63 -12.77
CA GLY A 708 -41.37 9.25 -13.42
C GLY A 708 -41.25 8.05 -14.35
N VAL A 709 -40.20 7.23 -14.22
CA VAL A 709 -40.05 5.96 -14.96
C VAL A 709 -40.72 4.85 -14.15
N ARG A 710 -41.68 4.15 -14.77
CA ARG A 710 -42.36 3.02 -14.14
C ARG A 710 -41.44 1.81 -14.08
N VAL A 711 -40.98 1.45 -12.89
CA VAL A 711 -40.09 0.33 -12.62
C VAL A 711 -40.82 -0.75 -11.82
N ALA A 712 -40.30 -1.98 -11.89
CA ALA A 712 -40.68 -3.10 -11.05
C ALA A 712 -39.55 -3.43 -10.07
N ASN A 713 -39.95 -4.00 -8.93
CA ASN A 713 -39.05 -4.44 -7.87
C ASN A 713 -39.08 -5.98 -7.81
N ILE A 714 -37.91 -6.61 -7.96
CA ILE A 714 -37.75 -8.07 -7.83
C ILE A 714 -36.84 -8.36 -6.63
N GLN A 715 -37.25 -9.29 -5.78
CA GLN A 715 -36.51 -9.71 -4.59
C GLN A 715 -36.29 -11.22 -4.59
N GLY A 716 -35.03 -11.64 -4.48
CA GLY A 716 -34.71 -12.96 -3.96
C GLY A 716 -34.99 -12.97 -2.46
N GLN A 717 -35.68 -13.99 -1.96
CA GLN A 717 -36.03 -14.13 -0.56
C GLN A 717 -35.69 -15.51 -0.01
N TRP A 718 -35.19 -15.55 1.23
CA TRP A 718 -35.08 -16.74 2.08
C TRP A 718 -35.78 -16.46 3.41
N ASN A 719 -36.77 -17.27 3.80
CA ASN A 719 -37.56 -17.08 5.02
C ASN A 719 -38.23 -15.69 5.20
N ASN A 720 -38.47 -14.99 4.08
CA ASN A 720 -38.92 -13.59 3.96
C ASN A 720 -37.83 -12.52 4.16
N ASP A 721 -36.62 -12.89 4.59
CA ASP A 721 -35.45 -12.00 4.46
C ASP A 721 -35.14 -11.82 2.97
N THR A 722 -34.83 -10.59 2.56
CA THR A 722 -34.38 -10.31 1.18
C THR A 722 -32.88 -10.63 1.07
N ILE A 723 -32.49 -11.41 0.08
CA ILE A 723 -31.11 -11.88 -0.14
C ILE A 723 -30.48 -11.34 -1.44
N PHE A 724 -31.30 -10.84 -2.36
CA PHE A 724 -30.88 -9.95 -3.44
C PHE A 724 -32.07 -9.05 -3.84
N HIS A 725 -31.80 -7.91 -4.46
CA HIS A 725 -32.83 -6.93 -4.83
C HIS A 725 -32.46 -6.20 -6.11
N ILE A 726 -33.34 -6.26 -7.12
CA ILE A 726 -33.13 -5.56 -8.38
C ILE A 726 -34.32 -4.68 -8.78
N ILE A 727 -34.00 -3.53 -9.40
CA ILE A 727 -34.96 -2.55 -9.91
C ILE A 727 -34.89 -2.55 -11.44
N VAL A 728 -36.02 -2.82 -12.10
CA VAL A 728 -36.09 -3.05 -13.56
C VAL A 728 -37.20 -2.22 -14.21
N PRO A 729 -36.91 -1.32 -15.17
CA PRO A 729 -37.89 -0.58 -15.94
C PRO A 729 -38.93 -1.46 -16.65
N THR A 730 -40.20 -1.11 -16.50
CA THR A 730 -41.31 -1.85 -17.10
C THR A 730 -41.53 -1.48 -18.56
N GLY A 731 -42.02 -2.44 -19.35
CA GLY A 731 -42.21 -2.28 -20.80
C GLY A 731 -40.91 -2.25 -21.61
N VAL A 732 -39.76 -2.51 -20.99
CA VAL A 732 -38.46 -2.63 -21.64
C VAL A 732 -38.03 -4.09 -21.65
N ASN A 733 -37.76 -4.64 -22.84
CA ASN A 733 -37.23 -5.97 -23.00
C ASN A 733 -35.71 -5.94 -22.78
N PHE A 734 -35.25 -6.45 -21.65
CA PHE A 734 -33.83 -6.58 -21.32
C PHE A 734 -33.26 -7.95 -21.70
N GLY A 735 -34.13 -8.95 -21.93
CA GLY A 735 -33.77 -10.36 -22.05
C GLY A 735 -33.45 -10.98 -20.69
N ARG A 736 -33.91 -12.22 -20.48
CA ARG A 736 -33.72 -12.97 -19.23
C ARG A 736 -32.25 -13.09 -18.82
N ALA A 737 -31.33 -13.19 -19.78
CA ALA A 737 -29.89 -13.26 -19.51
C ALA A 737 -29.37 -12.04 -18.74
N ARG A 738 -29.74 -10.82 -19.15
CA ARG A 738 -29.33 -9.57 -18.48
C ARG A 738 -30.05 -9.37 -17.14
N ILE A 739 -31.30 -9.81 -17.03
CA ILE A 739 -32.05 -9.79 -15.76
C ILE A 739 -31.41 -10.76 -14.76
N ARG A 740 -31.08 -11.99 -15.18
CA ARG A 740 -30.34 -12.97 -14.36
C ARG A 740 -28.96 -12.46 -13.95
N GLN A 741 -28.21 -11.86 -14.86
CA GLN A 741 -26.90 -11.27 -14.57
C GLN A 741 -27.00 -10.23 -13.43
N ALA A 742 -28.00 -9.34 -13.48
CA ALA A 742 -28.25 -8.38 -12.41
C ALA A 742 -28.67 -9.04 -11.08
N MET A 743 -29.35 -10.19 -11.11
CA MET A 743 -29.66 -10.98 -9.90
C MET A 743 -28.40 -11.61 -9.29
N HIS A 744 -27.54 -12.26 -10.10
CA HIS A 744 -26.25 -12.81 -9.64
C HIS A 744 -25.33 -11.70 -9.12
N GLU A 745 -25.29 -10.54 -9.79
CA GLU A 745 -24.54 -9.37 -9.35
C GLU A 745 -25.03 -8.89 -7.97
N SER A 746 -26.33 -8.64 -7.81
CA SER A 746 -26.95 -8.22 -6.53
C SER A 746 -26.74 -9.24 -5.40
N LEU A 747 -26.78 -10.53 -5.72
CA LEU A 747 -26.51 -11.62 -4.77
C LEU A 747 -25.02 -11.67 -4.35
N ARG A 748 -24.09 -11.41 -5.28
CA ARG A 748 -22.64 -11.39 -5.04
C ARG A 748 -22.19 -10.16 -4.26
N THR A 749 -22.77 -8.99 -4.54
CA THR A 749 -22.39 -7.71 -3.91
C THR A 749 -23.13 -7.42 -2.61
N GLY A 750 -24.21 -8.15 -2.31
CA GLY A 750 -25.14 -7.81 -1.23
C GLY A 750 -25.87 -6.48 -1.44
N SER A 751 -25.83 -5.90 -2.66
CA SER A 751 -26.30 -4.54 -2.94
C SER A 751 -27.45 -4.49 -3.95
N SER A 752 -28.16 -3.37 -4.03
CA SER A 752 -29.30 -3.21 -4.94
C SER A 752 -28.85 -2.87 -6.36
N VAL A 753 -29.06 -3.76 -7.33
CA VAL A 753 -28.72 -3.51 -8.73
C VAL A 753 -29.90 -2.89 -9.49
N ARG A 754 -29.65 -1.84 -10.26
CA ARG A 754 -30.65 -1.18 -11.12
C ARG A 754 -30.28 -1.36 -12.58
N LEU A 755 -31.22 -1.87 -13.38
CA LEU A 755 -31.09 -1.87 -14.83
C LEU A 755 -31.59 -0.53 -15.38
N ASP A 756 -30.71 0.29 -15.94
CA ASP A 756 -31.13 1.49 -16.66
C ASP A 756 -31.48 1.18 -18.13
N VAL A 757 -32.44 1.94 -18.67
CA VAL A 757 -32.96 1.78 -20.03
C VAL A 757 -31.83 2.11 -21.04
N PRO A 758 -31.52 1.23 -22.01
CA PRO A 758 -30.52 1.56 -23.03
C PRO A 758 -30.94 2.79 -23.84
N ASP A 759 -30.04 3.72 -24.13
CA ASP A 759 -30.38 4.99 -24.81
C ASP A 759 -31.05 4.83 -26.17
N ASN A 760 -30.81 3.69 -26.83
CA ASN A 760 -31.39 3.32 -28.12
C ASN A 760 -32.82 2.76 -28.02
N ALA A 761 -33.32 2.43 -26.82
CA ALA A 761 -34.62 1.82 -26.60
C ALA A 761 -35.75 2.86 -26.64
N LYS A 762 -36.26 3.14 -27.85
CA LYS A 762 -37.45 3.98 -28.07
C LYS A 762 -38.66 3.40 -27.33
N ALA A 763 -38.97 3.96 -26.16
CA ALA A 763 -40.15 3.59 -25.37
C ALA A 763 -41.44 3.73 -26.23
N GLY A 764 -42.13 2.61 -26.46
CA GLY A 764 -43.30 2.49 -27.36
C GLY A 764 -44.59 3.19 -26.91
N GLY A 765 -44.49 4.20 -26.04
CA GLY A 765 -45.64 4.95 -25.52
C GLY A 765 -46.09 6.04 -26.49
N THR A 766 -47.26 5.87 -27.12
CA THR A 766 -47.89 6.88 -27.98
C THR A 766 -48.32 8.12 -27.20
N LYS A 767 -47.41 9.08 -27.01
CA LYS A 767 -47.73 10.39 -26.41
C LYS A 767 -48.63 11.19 -27.36
N LYS A 768 -49.93 11.23 -27.04
CA LYS A 768 -50.92 12.08 -27.69
C LYS A 768 -50.51 13.56 -27.50
N PRO A 769 -50.41 14.39 -28.56
CA PRO A 769 -49.92 15.75 -28.42
C PRO A 769 -50.91 16.65 -27.66
N PRO A 770 -50.44 17.59 -26.83
CA PRO A 770 -51.32 18.50 -26.08
C PRO A 770 -51.94 19.57 -27.00
N SER A 771 -53.26 19.70 -26.98
CA SER A 771 -53.99 20.69 -27.79
C SER A 771 -53.97 22.09 -27.15
N THR A 772 -53.06 22.96 -27.59
CA THR A 772 -53.00 24.36 -27.16
C THR A 772 -53.78 25.30 -28.10
N THR A 773 -55.08 25.49 -27.83
CA THR A 773 -55.90 26.49 -28.55
C THR A 773 -55.44 27.91 -28.23
N ARG A 774 -54.71 28.54 -29.14
CA ARG A 774 -54.22 29.93 -29.03
C ARG A 774 -55.27 30.91 -29.54
N LYS A 775 -55.76 31.83 -28.69
CA LYS A 775 -56.60 32.96 -29.15
C LYS A 775 -55.76 33.99 -29.92
N PRO A 776 -56.34 34.69 -30.93
CA PRO A 776 -55.68 35.75 -31.66
C PRO A 776 -55.57 37.05 -30.85
N PRO A 777 -54.62 37.96 -31.18
CA PRO A 777 -54.52 39.28 -30.57
C PRO A 777 -55.56 40.27 -31.14
N GLY A 778 -56.02 41.20 -30.31
CA GLY A 778 -56.78 42.38 -30.75
C GLY A 778 -55.86 43.57 -31.09
N PRO A 779 -56.31 44.53 -31.91
CA PRO A 779 -55.52 45.70 -32.30
C PRO A 779 -55.46 46.76 -31.19
N GLY A 780 -54.42 47.60 -31.22
CA GLY A 780 -54.21 48.70 -30.27
C GLY A 780 -54.49 50.10 -30.84
N ALA A 781 -54.59 51.09 -29.94
CA ALA A 781 -54.61 52.52 -30.21
C ALA A 781 -53.97 53.29 -29.03
N PRO A 782 -53.44 54.53 -29.22
CA PRO A 782 -52.29 55.02 -28.43
C PRO A 782 -52.58 56.38 -27.68
N PRO A 783 -51.67 57.37 -27.56
CA PRO A 783 -50.71 57.44 -26.44
C PRO A 783 -50.57 58.80 -25.71
N SER A 784 -49.98 58.78 -24.50
CA SER A 784 -49.31 59.91 -23.81
C SER A 784 -48.33 59.35 -22.75
N SER A 785 -47.01 59.61 -22.80
CA SER A 785 -46.27 60.73 -22.17
C SER A 785 -46.65 60.93 -20.68
N GLN A 786 -45.77 60.87 -19.66
CA GLN A 786 -44.44 61.52 -19.43
C GLN A 786 -43.65 60.75 -18.32
N LEU A 787 -42.36 60.91 -17.92
CA LEU A 787 -41.13 61.63 -18.36
C LEU A 787 -39.85 60.97 -17.71
N TRP A 788 -38.63 61.50 -17.96
CA TRP A 788 -37.21 61.27 -17.48
C TRP A 788 -36.87 60.24 -16.34
N LEU A 789 -35.70 59.53 -16.29
CA LEU A 789 -34.25 59.83 -16.47
C LEU A 789 -33.63 60.66 -15.29
N VAL A 790 -32.34 60.58 -14.88
CA VAL A 790 -31.05 60.11 -15.49
C VAL A 790 -30.16 59.36 -14.46
N THR A 791 -29.05 58.74 -14.91
CA THR A 791 -27.99 58.03 -14.15
C THR A 791 -26.88 58.94 -13.56
N ALA A 792 -26.24 58.45 -12.48
CA ALA A 792 -24.87 58.67 -11.92
C ALA A 792 -23.92 59.80 -12.40
N LEU A 793 -23.18 60.42 -11.45
CA LEU A 793 -21.70 60.52 -11.42
C LEU A 793 -21.11 61.17 -10.12
N SER A 794 -19.90 60.72 -9.75
CA SER A 794 -18.78 61.40 -9.03
C SER A 794 -18.88 62.06 -7.62
N TYR A 795 -18.25 61.39 -6.64
CA TYR A 795 -17.15 61.84 -5.75
C TYR A 795 -17.17 63.18 -4.94
N LEU A 796 -16.88 63.06 -3.62
CA LEU A 796 -16.29 64.05 -2.66
C LEU A 796 -17.18 65.28 -2.31
N THR A 797 -17.20 65.87 -1.10
CA THR A 797 -16.42 65.67 0.16
C THR A 797 -17.17 66.19 1.41
N LEU A 798 -16.79 65.69 2.60
CA LEU A 798 -16.74 66.37 3.92
C LEU A 798 -18.02 66.91 4.65
N THR A 799 -18.07 66.60 5.95
CA THR A 799 -18.82 67.24 7.05
C THR A 799 -20.37 67.15 7.04
N SER A 800 -21.08 67.14 8.18
CA SER A 800 -20.66 67.40 9.58
C SER A 800 -21.21 66.41 10.63
N MET A 801 -20.72 66.57 11.86
CA MET A 801 -21.34 66.13 13.13
C MET A 801 -22.81 66.61 13.25
N GLY A 802 -23.66 66.08 14.13
CA GLY A 802 -23.53 64.96 15.08
C GLY A 802 -24.44 65.15 16.34
N LEU A 803 -24.61 64.09 17.16
CA LEU A 803 -25.43 64.06 18.41
C LEU A 803 -26.96 64.28 18.18
N MET A 804 -27.90 64.01 19.11
CA MET A 804 -27.90 63.52 20.51
C MET A 804 -28.85 62.32 20.65
N LEU A 805 -28.48 61.23 21.36
CA LEU A 805 -28.81 60.94 22.77
C LEU A 805 -30.31 60.88 23.13
N LEU A 806 -30.79 59.67 23.42
CA LEU A 806 -30.88 59.19 24.81
C LEU A 806 -30.54 57.68 24.87
#